data_AF-A0A438JTK9-F1
#
_entry.id   AF-A0A438JTK9-F1
#
_cell.length_a   1.000
_cell.length_b   1.000
_cell.length_c   1.000
_cell.angle_alpha   90.00
_cell.angle_beta   90.00
_cell.angle_gamma   90.00
#
_symmetry.space_group_name_H-M   'P 1'
#
loop_
_entity.id
_entity.type
_entity.pdbx_description
1 polymer ?
#
loop_
_entity_poly.entity_id
_entity_poly.type
_entity_poly.pdbx_seq_one_letter_code
_entity_poly.pdbx_strand_id
1 'polypeptide(L)'
;MENEVIEFDIGLGGGQVGGGDEDGVDIEHPVDDEEIVDTPPGGGLGSEAAKAFYNSYARRVGFSTRVSSSRRSRRDGAIIQRSFVCAKEGFRNLNEKRTKDREIKRPAPSPEWVAKLRSPQISGPAKTLIDTLQAAGMGPRRIMSALIKEYGGISKVGFTEVDCRNYMRNNRQRSLEGDIQLLLDYLRQMHAENPSFVYAVQGDDDQSPSNVFWADPKSRMNYTYFGDTVTFDTTYRSNRYRLPFAPFTGVNHHGQPVLFGCAFLINESEASFIWLFKTWLMAMSGRPPVSITTDHDAVIGLAISQVFPETRHRFCKWHIFKKCQEKLSHVFLRHPTFEADFHKWIMKWLQTIHSARRQWVPVYLRDAFFAEMSITQRSDSMNSYFDGYVNASTNLSQFFKLYEKALESRNEKEVKADYDTMNTSPVLRTPSPMEKQASELYTRKLFVRFQEELVGTLTFMASKADDDGETTTYQVAKFGEDHKAYYVKFNVLEMRATCSCQMFEFSGLLCRHVLAVFRVTNVLTLPSHYILKRWTRNAKSSVILEERASDVLNSYLESHTVRYNTLRHEAFKFADEGAKSIDTYNVAMSSLQEAAKKVALAAKTEGRFDMVNGHFRGQSTSDGSRAYYTSGEHQGSLGQNLSEDDMDRKIRELTEELNCANGKCEVYRANLLSVLKDIDEHKQQLSVKVQNVKLSMKDSF
;
A
#
# COMPACT_ATOMS: atom_id res chain seq x y z
N MET A 1 -3.18 -30.57 -25.91
CA MET A 1 -2.81 -31.97 -26.19
C MET A 1 -4.11 -32.75 -26.15
N GLU A 2 -4.42 -33.39 -27.25
CA GLU A 2 -5.61 -34.21 -27.45
C GLU A 2 -5.56 -35.45 -26.55
N ASN A 3 -6.74 -35.94 -26.14
CA ASN A 3 -6.91 -37.03 -25.21
C ASN A 3 -6.65 -38.39 -25.88
N GLU A 4 -5.57 -39.08 -25.52
CA GLU A 4 -5.39 -40.51 -25.80
C GLU A 4 -5.54 -41.31 -24.50
N VAL A 5 -6.53 -42.20 -24.47
CA VAL A 5 -6.69 -43.23 -23.44
C VAL A 5 -6.16 -44.53 -24.01
N ILE A 6 -5.07 -45.07 -23.45
CA ILE A 6 -4.46 -46.32 -23.90
C ILE A 6 -4.79 -47.43 -22.87
N GLU A 7 -5.52 -48.47 -23.30
CA GLU A 7 -5.85 -49.65 -22.49
C GLU A 7 -5.08 -50.90 -22.96
N PHE A 8 -4.55 -51.70 -22.02
CA PHE A 8 -3.91 -53.00 -22.31
C PHE A 8 -4.28 -54.07 -21.26
N ASP A 9 -4.36 -55.32 -21.71
CA ASP A 9 -4.72 -56.53 -20.95
C ASP A 9 -3.45 -57.36 -20.64
N ILE A 10 -3.25 -57.78 -19.38
CA ILE A 10 -2.03 -58.48 -18.94
C ILE A 10 -2.31 -59.99 -18.83
N GLY A 11 -1.67 -60.79 -19.70
CA GLY A 11 -1.74 -62.26 -19.71
C GLY A 11 -0.85 -62.95 -18.66
N LEU A 12 -1.28 -64.15 -18.21
CA LEU A 12 -0.64 -64.98 -17.18
C LEU A 12 0.26 -66.09 -17.77
N GLY A 13 1.46 -66.26 -17.20
CA GLY A 13 2.36 -67.43 -17.29
C GLY A 13 3.70 -67.10 -16.61
N GLY A 14 4.46 -67.93 -15.88
CA GLY A 14 4.39 -69.35 -15.51
C GLY A 14 5.82 -69.97 -15.53
N GLY A 15 6.41 -70.27 -14.36
CA GLY A 15 7.69 -71.03 -14.16
C GLY A 15 8.96 -70.17 -13.97
N GLN A 16 10.05 -70.55 -13.28
CA GLN A 16 10.46 -71.69 -12.43
C GLN A 16 11.76 -71.28 -11.66
N VAL A 17 12.12 -72.08 -10.65
CA VAL A 17 13.09 -71.94 -9.53
C VAL A 17 14.59 -71.92 -9.91
N GLY A 18 15.43 -71.23 -9.11
CA GLY A 18 16.89 -71.46 -8.99
C GLY A 18 17.53 -70.57 -7.89
N GLY A 19 18.18 -71.18 -6.89
CA GLY A 19 18.75 -70.51 -5.70
C GLY A 19 20.25 -70.20 -5.77
N GLY A 20 20.79 -69.61 -4.70
CA GLY A 20 22.23 -69.40 -4.48
C GLY A 20 22.52 -68.31 -3.44
N ASP A 21 23.42 -68.62 -2.51
CA ASP A 21 23.74 -67.95 -1.25
C ASP A 21 24.61 -66.67 -1.36
N GLU A 22 24.69 -66.00 -0.19
CA GLU A 22 25.65 -65.05 0.39
C GLU A 22 26.98 -64.80 -0.36
N ASP A 23 27.33 -63.53 -0.61
CA ASP A 23 28.40 -62.78 0.06
C ASP A 23 28.61 -61.40 -0.61
N GLY A 24 29.22 -60.46 0.13
CA GLY A 24 29.13 -59.01 -0.09
C GLY A 24 30.11 -58.36 -1.09
N VAL A 25 30.26 -57.04 -0.86
CA VAL A 25 31.32 -56.10 -1.28
C VAL A 25 30.89 -55.03 -2.32
N ASP A 26 31.03 -53.78 -1.87
CA ASP A 26 30.99 -52.52 -2.62
C ASP A 26 32.00 -52.50 -3.78
N ILE A 27 31.69 -51.77 -4.87
CA ILE A 27 32.63 -50.89 -5.59
C ILE A 27 31.82 -49.92 -6.46
N GLU A 28 32.12 -48.64 -6.32
CA GLU A 28 31.65 -47.55 -7.17
C GLU A 28 32.25 -47.61 -8.57
N HIS A 29 31.50 -47.06 -9.54
CA HIS A 29 31.90 -46.28 -10.72
C HIS A 29 31.27 -46.69 -12.06
N PRO A 30 31.08 -45.67 -12.95
CA PRO A 30 29.82 -45.40 -13.63
C PRO A 30 29.81 -45.92 -15.07
N VAL A 31 28.63 -46.12 -15.64
CA VAL A 31 28.46 -46.35 -17.07
C VAL A 31 27.29 -45.51 -17.59
N ASP A 32 27.68 -44.49 -18.35
CA ASP A 32 27.14 -43.93 -19.59
C ASP A 32 25.62 -43.85 -19.87
N ASP A 33 25.29 -42.70 -20.46
CA ASP A 33 24.06 -42.37 -21.16
C ASP A 33 23.69 -43.45 -22.19
N GLU A 34 22.72 -44.30 -21.87
CA GLU A 34 21.91 -44.98 -22.89
C GLU A 34 20.58 -44.24 -23.10
N GLU A 35 20.37 -43.91 -24.37
CA GLU A 35 19.19 -43.28 -24.95
C GLU A 35 17.95 -44.18 -24.79
N ILE A 36 17.15 -43.97 -23.75
CA ILE A 36 15.90 -44.73 -23.54
C ILE A 36 14.77 -44.11 -24.36
N VAL A 37 14.42 -44.80 -25.45
CA VAL A 37 13.34 -44.51 -26.41
C VAL A 37 11.97 -44.30 -25.72
N ASP A 38 11.22 -43.27 -26.12
CA ASP A 38 9.87 -42.90 -25.62
C ASP A 38 8.74 -43.87 -26.04
N THR A 39 9.07 -45.09 -26.45
CA THR A 39 8.09 -46.12 -26.86
C THR A 39 7.94 -47.15 -25.75
N PRO A 40 6.71 -47.48 -25.29
CA PRO A 40 6.54 -48.50 -24.27
C PRO A 40 7.02 -49.87 -24.79
N PRO A 41 7.70 -50.70 -23.97
CA PRO A 41 8.13 -52.03 -24.40
C PRO A 41 6.92 -52.86 -24.83
N GLY A 42 6.94 -53.40 -26.05
CA GLY A 42 5.85 -54.18 -26.66
C GLY A 42 5.62 -55.58 -26.07
N GLY A 43 5.93 -55.80 -24.80
CA GLY A 43 5.75 -57.07 -24.09
C GLY A 43 5.21 -56.83 -22.68
N GLY A 44 4.28 -57.67 -22.23
CA GLY A 44 3.52 -57.49 -20.99
C GLY A 44 4.38 -57.19 -19.76
N LEU A 45 4.29 -55.96 -19.25
CA LEU A 45 4.98 -55.50 -18.05
C LEU A 45 4.17 -55.84 -16.79
N GLY A 46 4.87 -56.27 -15.73
CA GLY A 46 4.27 -56.44 -14.40
C GLY A 46 3.71 -55.12 -13.85
N SER A 47 2.65 -55.21 -13.03
CA SER A 47 1.84 -54.05 -12.58
C SER A 47 2.64 -52.93 -11.88
N GLU A 48 3.75 -53.25 -11.23
CA GLU A 48 4.61 -52.28 -10.56
C GLU A 48 5.64 -51.65 -11.51
N ALA A 49 6.19 -52.44 -12.44
CA ALA A 49 7.10 -51.95 -13.47
C ALA A 49 6.40 -50.95 -14.41
N ALA A 50 5.17 -51.25 -14.83
CA ALA A 50 4.35 -50.32 -15.62
C ALA A 50 4.08 -49.01 -14.86
N LYS A 51 3.80 -49.08 -13.55
CA LYS A 51 3.59 -47.89 -12.72
C LYS A 51 4.86 -47.05 -12.57
N ALA A 52 6.02 -47.69 -12.42
CA ALA A 52 7.30 -46.99 -12.32
C ALA A 52 7.65 -46.26 -13.63
N PHE A 53 7.46 -46.92 -14.77
CA PHE A 53 7.70 -46.36 -16.09
C PHE A 53 6.86 -45.09 -16.33
N TYR A 54 5.53 -45.17 -16.18
CA TYR A 54 4.66 -44.01 -16.42
C TYR A 54 4.87 -42.86 -15.43
N ASN A 55 5.21 -43.15 -14.17
CA ASN A 55 5.57 -42.10 -13.21
C ASN A 55 6.90 -41.41 -13.58
N SER A 56 7.85 -42.16 -14.14
CA SER A 56 9.13 -41.63 -14.62
C SER A 56 8.92 -40.76 -15.86
N TYR A 57 8.16 -41.25 -16.84
CA TYR A 57 7.76 -40.51 -18.03
C TYR A 57 7.02 -39.21 -17.67
N ALA A 58 6.00 -39.28 -16.82
CA ALA A 58 5.22 -38.11 -16.41
C ALA A 58 6.10 -37.05 -15.72
N ARG A 59 7.04 -37.45 -14.84
CA ARG A 59 8.00 -36.52 -14.23
C ARG A 59 8.88 -35.82 -15.28
N ARG A 60 9.34 -36.56 -16.29
CA ARG A 60 10.19 -36.02 -17.36
C ARG A 60 9.44 -35.00 -18.22
N VAL A 61 8.16 -35.28 -18.52
CA VAL A 61 7.28 -34.39 -19.30
C VAL A 61 6.66 -33.26 -18.44
N GLY A 62 6.82 -33.31 -17.11
CA GLY A 62 6.45 -32.22 -16.21
C GLY A 62 5.03 -32.28 -15.64
N PHE A 63 4.41 -33.47 -15.62
CA PHE A 63 3.13 -33.71 -14.94
C PHE A 63 3.24 -34.90 -13.98
N SER A 64 2.22 -35.12 -13.14
CA SER A 64 2.16 -36.31 -12.28
C SER A 64 0.97 -37.17 -12.67
N THR A 65 1.11 -38.48 -12.51
CA THR A 65 0.09 -39.48 -12.85
C THR A 65 -0.58 -40.00 -11.58
N ARG A 66 -1.87 -40.33 -11.68
CA ARG A 66 -2.62 -41.06 -10.65
C ARG A 66 -3.31 -42.28 -11.27
N VAL A 67 -3.52 -43.32 -10.47
CA VAL A 67 -4.32 -44.48 -10.89
C VAL A 67 -5.79 -44.06 -10.84
N SER A 68 -6.48 -44.13 -11.96
CA SER A 68 -7.92 -43.83 -12.07
C SER A 68 -8.75 -45.05 -11.65
N SER A 69 -8.47 -46.19 -12.26
CA SER A 69 -9.19 -47.45 -12.03
C SER A 69 -8.22 -48.65 -12.09
N SER A 70 -8.61 -49.75 -11.46
CA SER A 70 -7.89 -51.02 -11.54
C SER A 70 -8.87 -52.18 -11.55
N ARG A 71 -8.68 -53.15 -12.46
CA ARG A 71 -9.47 -54.37 -12.53
C ARG A 71 -8.68 -55.54 -11.95
N ARG A 72 -9.34 -56.34 -11.11
CA ARG A 72 -8.76 -57.55 -10.49
C ARG A 72 -9.43 -58.80 -11.04
N SER A 73 -8.63 -59.84 -11.26
CA SER A 73 -9.11 -61.16 -11.60
C SER A 73 -10.01 -61.70 -10.49
N ARG A 74 -11.13 -62.31 -10.88
CA ARG A 74 -12.11 -62.89 -9.95
C ARG A 74 -11.66 -64.23 -9.36
N ARG A 75 -10.62 -64.86 -9.91
CA ARG A 75 -10.15 -66.19 -9.52
C ARG A 75 -9.09 -66.16 -8.42
N ASP A 76 -8.19 -65.19 -8.47
CA ASP A 76 -7.00 -65.09 -7.61
C ASP A 76 -6.80 -63.67 -7.02
N GLY A 77 -7.64 -62.69 -7.39
CA GLY A 77 -7.55 -61.32 -6.90
C GLY A 77 -6.39 -60.50 -7.45
N ALA A 78 -5.60 -61.06 -8.39
CA ALA A 78 -4.48 -60.39 -9.02
C ALA A 78 -4.96 -59.22 -9.90
N ILE A 79 -4.19 -58.13 -9.98
CA ILE A 79 -4.56 -56.95 -10.77
C ILE A 79 -4.20 -57.22 -12.24
N ILE A 80 -5.22 -57.33 -13.08
CA ILE A 80 -5.10 -57.64 -14.50
C ILE A 80 -5.09 -56.40 -15.40
N GLN A 81 -5.60 -55.26 -14.91
CA GLN A 81 -5.63 -54.00 -15.66
C GLN A 81 -5.53 -52.78 -14.72
N ARG A 82 -4.80 -51.74 -15.13
CA ARG A 82 -4.73 -50.44 -14.43
C ARG A 82 -4.70 -49.29 -15.43
N SER A 83 -5.52 -48.26 -15.19
CA SER A 83 -5.56 -47.04 -16.01
C SER A 83 -4.92 -45.88 -15.26
N PHE A 84 -4.01 -45.16 -15.92
CA PHE A 84 -3.30 -44.00 -15.39
C PHE A 84 -3.78 -42.72 -16.06
N VAL A 85 -4.03 -41.67 -15.28
CA VAL A 85 -4.49 -40.36 -15.77
C VAL A 85 -3.63 -39.24 -15.19
N CYS A 86 -3.67 -38.07 -15.82
CA CYS A 86 -3.01 -36.88 -15.28
C CYS A 86 -3.63 -36.49 -13.92
N ALA A 87 -2.79 -36.15 -12.94
CA ALA A 87 -3.24 -35.79 -11.60
C ALA A 87 -4.06 -34.49 -11.56
N LYS A 88 -4.03 -33.68 -12.63
CA LYS A 88 -4.82 -32.46 -12.80
C LYS A 88 -6.12 -32.67 -13.57
N GLU A 89 -6.42 -33.89 -14.03
CA GLU A 89 -7.63 -34.19 -14.79
C GLU A 89 -8.81 -34.58 -13.88
N GLY A 90 -9.90 -33.80 -13.93
CA GLY A 90 -11.28 -34.20 -13.60
C GLY A 90 -11.66 -34.42 -12.11
N PHE A 91 -12.81 -33.86 -11.71
CA PHE A 91 -13.50 -34.16 -10.45
C PHE A 91 -14.02 -35.61 -10.44
N ARG A 92 -13.91 -36.32 -9.32
CA ARG A 92 -14.47 -37.68 -9.16
C ARG A 92 -16.00 -37.61 -9.21
N ASN A 93 -16.63 -38.29 -10.16
CA ASN A 93 -18.07 -38.53 -10.14
C ASN A 93 -18.43 -39.44 -8.95
N LEU A 94 -18.98 -38.84 -7.90
CA LEU A 94 -19.64 -39.52 -6.79
C LEU A 94 -21.09 -39.78 -7.18
N ASN A 95 -21.35 -40.73 -8.08
CA ASN A 95 -22.67 -41.33 -8.24
C ASN A 95 -22.59 -42.55 -9.14
N GLU A 96 -22.35 -43.73 -8.56
CA GLU A 96 -22.92 -44.95 -9.09
C GLU A 96 -23.15 -45.98 -7.97
N LYS A 97 -24.30 -46.63 -8.10
CA LYS A 97 -25.16 -47.14 -7.03
C LYS A 97 -24.60 -48.37 -6.31
N ARG A 98 -24.90 -48.45 -5.01
CA ARG A 98 -24.96 -49.68 -4.21
C ARG A 98 -25.81 -50.73 -4.90
N THR A 99 -25.30 -51.96 -5.02
CA THR A 99 -26.11 -53.17 -4.92
C THR A 99 -25.54 -54.07 -3.84
N LYS A 100 -26.44 -54.50 -2.95
CA LYS A 100 -26.24 -55.38 -1.80
C LYS A 100 -25.71 -56.75 -2.26
N ASP A 101 -24.74 -57.33 -1.54
CA ASP A 101 -24.99 -58.51 -0.70
C ASP A 101 -23.69 -59.11 -0.14
N ARG A 102 -23.87 -59.75 1.03
CA ARG A 102 -22.98 -60.65 1.79
C ARG A 102 -22.17 -60.01 2.92
N GLU A 103 -22.78 -60.09 4.10
CA GLU A 103 -22.10 -60.18 5.39
C GLU A 103 -20.93 -61.18 5.31
N ILE A 104 -19.72 -60.67 5.47
CA ILE A 104 -18.58 -61.46 5.94
C ILE A 104 -18.17 -60.79 7.25
N LYS A 105 -18.42 -61.47 8.37
CA LYS A 105 -17.86 -61.10 9.68
C LYS A 105 -16.34 -61.06 9.54
N ARG A 106 -15.77 -59.86 9.47
CA ARG A 106 -14.32 -59.65 9.58
C ARG A 106 -13.97 -59.64 11.08
N PRO A 107 -12.85 -60.26 11.50
CA PRO A 107 -12.41 -60.15 12.89
C PRO A 107 -12.16 -58.68 13.23
N ALA A 108 -12.49 -58.28 14.46
CA ALA A 108 -12.13 -56.96 14.95
C ALA A 108 -10.62 -56.73 14.78
N PRO A 109 -10.18 -55.59 14.20
CA PRO A 109 -8.76 -55.31 14.06
C PRO A 109 -8.15 -55.13 15.45
N SER A 110 -6.92 -55.61 15.64
CA SER A 110 -6.19 -55.42 16.90
C SER A 110 -6.03 -53.92 17.22
N PRO A 111 -5.91 -53.54 18.51
CA PRO A 111 -5.83 -52.14 18.95
C PRO A 111 -4.76 -51.30 18.23
N GLU A 112 -3.72 -51.92 17.68
CA GLU A 112 -2.66 -51.26 16.91
C GLU A 112 -3.12 -50.65 15.58
N TRP A 113 -4.12 -51.22 14.91
CA TRP A 113 -4.56 -50.72 13.59
C TRP A 113 -5.46 -49.49 13.67
N VAL A 114 -6.16 -49.30 14.80
CA VAL A 114 -7.02 -48.13 15.03
C VAL A 114 -6.19 -46.85 15.25
N ALA A 115 -4.94 -47.00 15.72
CA ALA A 115 -4.03 -45.88 15.97
C ALA A 115 -3.50 -45.22 14.68
N LYS A 116 -3.43 -45.94 13.55
CA LYS A 116 -2.86 -45.42 12.28
C LYS A 116 -3.85 -44.72 11.34
N LEU A 117 -5.15 -44.73 11.67
CA LEU A 117 -6.20 -44.07 10.87
C LEU A 117 -6.66 -42.72 11.45
N ARG A 118 -6.12 -42.30 12.61
CA ARG A 118 -6.25 -40.92 13.09
C ARG A 118 -5.04 -40.14 12.59
N SER A 119 -5.27 -38.97 11.98
CA SER A 119 -4.24 -37.96 11.75
C SER A 119 -3.41 -37.81 13.03
N PRO A 120 -2.06 -37.88 12.99
CA PRO A 120 -1.26 -37.74 14.20
C PRO A 120 -1.62 -36.41 14.89
N GLN A 121 -2.20 -36.48 16.08
CA GLN A 121 -2.48 -35.30 16.88
C GLN A 121 -1.13 -34.77 17.36
N ILE A 122 -0.68 -33.63 16.82
CA ILE A 122 0.50 -32.93 17.31
C ILE A 122 0.35 -32.78 18.83
N SER A 123 1.37 -33.20 19.57
CA SER A 123 1.36 -33.18 21.03
C SER A 123 1.23 -31.74 21.56
N GLY A 124 0.60 -31.57 22.72
CA GLY A 124 0.42 -30.25 23.34
C GLY A 124 1.73 -29.43 23.46
N PRO A 125 2.83 -30.01 23.97
CA PRO A 125 4.12 -29.33 24.04
C PRO A 125 4.68 -28.93 22.67
N ALA A 126 4.54 -29.81 21.65
CA ALA A 126 4.97 -29.49 20.30
C ALA A 126 4.12 -28.37 19.67
N LYS A 127 2.82 -28.31 19.96
CA LYS A 127 1.94 -27.20 19.54
C LYS A 127 2.41 -25.86 20.10
N THR A 128 2.65 -25.77 21.41
CA THR A 128 3.13 -24.54 22.07
C THR A 128 4.46 -24.06 21.51
N LEU A 129 5.38 -24.99 21.26
CA LEU A 129 6.68 -24.69 20.67
C LEU A 129 6.57 -24.25 19.21
N ILE A 130 5.74 -24.92 18.40
CA ILE A 130 5.43 -24.48 17.03
C ILE A 130 4.89 -23.05 17.04
N ASP A 131 3.96 -22.74 17.94
CA ASP A 131 3.34 -21.42 18.03
C ASP A 131 4.36 -20.34 18.45
N THR A 132 5.28 -20.67 19.37
CA THR A 132 6.35 -19.76 19.81
C THR A 132 7.36 -19.48 18.69
N LEU A 133 7.81 -20.53 18.01
CA LEU A 133 8.77 -20.42 16.91
C LEU A 133 8.15 -19.76 15.66
N GLN A 134 6.85 -19.95 15.45
CA GLN A 134 6.08 -19.25 14.43
C GLN A 134 5.93 -17.76 14.77
N ALA A 135 5.67 -17.41 16.03
CA ALA A 135 5.62 -16.02 16.48
C ALA A 135 6.97 -15.30 16.29
N ALA A 136 8.09 -16.04 16.37
CA ALA A 136 9.43 -15.56 16.03
C ALA A 136 9.70 -15.46 14.51
N GLY A 137 8.68 -15.65 13.65
CA GLY A 137 8.77 -15.46 12.21
C GLY A 137 9.36 -16.64 11.42
N MET A 138 9.51 -17.81 12.03
CA MET A 138 10.07 -18.97 11.35
C MET A 138 9.06 -19.71 10.46
N GLY A 139 9.52 -20.17 9.30
CA GLY A 139 8.72 -20.96 8.36
C GLY A 139 8.62 -22.44 8.76
N PRO A 140 7.63 -23.18 8.24
CA PRO A 140 7.37 -24.58 8.63
C PRO A 140 8.59 -25.51 8.53
N ARG A 141 9.44 -25.30 7.51
CA ARG A 141 10.68 -26.07 7.33
C ARG A 141 11.71 -25.82 8.43
N ARG A 142 11.89 -24.57 8.84
CA ARG A 142 12.83 -24.20 9.91
C ARG A 142 12.31 -24.65 11.28
N ILE A 143 11.00 -24.54 11.50
CA ILE A 143 10.33 -25.04 12.70
C ILE A 143 10.46 -26.56 12.78
N MET A 144 10.21 -27.28 11.68
CA MET A 144 10.38 -28.73 11.63
C MET A 144 11.83 -29.14 11.90
N SER A 145 12.81 -28.41 11.35
CA SER A 145 14.22 -28.65 11.63
C SER A 145 14.57 -28.41 13.10
N ALA A 146 13.99 -27.39 13.74
CA ALA A 146 14.20 -27.11 15.16
C ALA A 146 13.60 -28.23 16.04
N LEU A 147 12.38 -28.68 15.73
CA LEU A 147 11.72 -29.79 16.40
C LEU A 147 12.48 -31.11 16.26
N ILE A 148 12.98 -31.43 15.07
CA ILE A 148 13.81 -32.63 14.86
C ILE A 148 15.07 -32.58 15.73
N LYS A 149 15.69 -31.41 15.85
CA LYS A 149 16.89 -31.21 16.67
C LYS A 149 16.59 -31.32 18.16
N GLU A 150 15.49 -30.71 18.62
CA GLU A 150 15.08 -30.68 20.02
C GLU A 150 14.61 -32.05 20.53
N TYR A 151 13.83 -32.78 19.72
CA TYR A 151 13.34 -34.12 20.06
C TYR A 151 14.38 -35.22 19.74
N GLY A 152 15.54 -34.86 19.18
CA GLY A 152 16.65 -35.79 18.94
C GLY A 152 16.39 -36.82 17.84
N GLY A 153 15.68 -36.43 16.76
CA GLY A 153 15.47 -37.24 15.56
C GLY A 153 14.04 -37.23 15.03
N ILE A 154 13.87 -37.45 13.73
CA ILE A 154 12.56 -37.37 13.04
C ILE A 154 11.55 -38.42 13.55
N SER A 155 12.03 -39.57 14.01
CA SER A 155 11.22 -40.64 14.60
C SER A 155 10.62 -40.28 15.96
N LYS A 156 11.23 -39.31 16.68
CA LYS A 156 10.80 -38.89 18.02
C LYS A 156 9.83 -37.70 18.02
N VAL A 157 9.70 -37.00 16.89
CA VAL A 157 8.77 -35.86 16.73
C VAL A 157 7.31 -36.33 16.65
N GLY A 158 7.05 -37.51 16.07
CA GLY A 158 5.71 -38.12 16.05
C GLY A 158 4.70 -37.50 15.07
N PHE A 159 5.11 -36.51 14.26
CA PHE A 159 4.32 -35.91 13.18
C PHE A 159 5.24 -35.39 12.07
N THR A 160 4.69 -35.13 10.88
CA THR A 160 5.47 -34.74 9.69
C THR A 160 5.52 -33.23 9.47
N GLU A 161 6.38 -32.76 8.54
CA GLU A 161 6.38 -31.36 8.09
C GLU A 161 5.02 -30.95 7.51
N VAL A 162 4.31 -31.89 6.86
CA VAL A 162 2.98 -31.66 6.31
C VAL A 162 1.97 -31.44 7.44
N ASP A 163 2.05 -32.21 8.52
CA ASP A 163 1.19 -32.04 9.70
C ASP A 163 1.49 -30.73 10.42
N CYS A 164 2.77 -30.38 10.59
CA CYS A 164 3.20 -29.08 11.12
C CYS A 164 2.64 -27.93 10.27
N ARG A 165 2.77 -28.02 8.94
CA ARG A 165 2.22 -27.03 7.99
C ARG A 165 0.69 -26.94 8.07
N ASN A 166 0.00 -28.07 8.18
CA ASN A 166 -1.46 -28.12 8.30
C ASN A 166 -1.93 -27.55 9.65
N TYR A 167 -1.24 -27.84 10.75
CA TYR A 167 -1.49 -27.25 12.06
C TYR A 167 -1.27 -25.74 12.04
N MET A 168 -0.14 -25.27 11.51
CA MET A 168 0.13 -23.83 11.36
C MET A 168 -0.95 -23.14 10.50
N ARG A 169 -1.44 -23.80 9.45
CA ARG A 169 -2.53 -23.29 8.60
C ARG A 169 -3.87 -23.24 9.34
N ASN A 170 -4.24 -24.30 10.05
CA ASN A 170 -5.51 -24.38 10.77
C ASN A 170 -5.52 -23.50 12.03
N ASN A 171 -4.41 -23.40 12.75
CA ASN A 171 -4.24 -22.49 13.88
C ASN A 171 -4.27 -21.03 13.42
N ARG A 172 -3.66 -20.73 12.26
CA ARG A 172 -3.81 -19.44 11.59
C ARG A 172 -5.26 -19.10 11.30
N GLN A 173 -6.09 -20.06 10.86
CA GLN A 173 -7.49 -19.79 10.55
C GLN A 173 -8.33 -19.53 11.81
N ARG A 174 -8.20 -20.36 12.85
CA ARG A 174 -8.94 -20.19 14.12
C ARG A 174 -8.55 -18.93 14.89
N SER A 175 -7.27 -18.59 14.90
CA SER A 175 -6.80 -17.40 15.60
C SER A 175 -7.13 -16.12 14.81
N LEU A 176 -7.29 -16.22 13.49
CA LEU A 176 -7.69 -15.10 12.63
C LEU A 176 -9.16 -14.73 12.81
N GLU A 177 -10.05 -15.68 13.07
CA GLU A 177 -11.49 -15.41 13.34
C GLU A 177 -11.67 -14.47 14.54
N GLY A 178 -10.98 -14.73 15.66
CA GLY A 178 -11.01 -13.84 16.84
C GLY A 178 -10.41 -12.46 16.59
N ASP A 179 -9.33 -12.38 15.82
CA ASP A 179 -8.69 -11.11 15.46
C ASP A 179 -9.58 -10.30 14.49
N ILE A 180 -10.23 -10.94 13.50
CA ILE A 180 -11.18 -10.27 12.59
C ILE A 180 -12.37 -9.69 13.35
N GLN A 181 -12.86 -10.36 14.40
CA GLN A 181 -13.94 -9.81 15.22
C GLN A 181 -13.52 -8.50 15.89
N LEU A 182 -12.29 -8.41 16.42
CA LEU A 182 -11.75 -7.17 16.98
C LEU A 182 -11.66 -6.05 15.94
N LEU A 183 -11.33 -6.38 14.69
CA LEU A 183 -11.36 -5.42 13.57
C LEU A 183 -12.79 -4.94 13.30
N LEU A 184 -13.76 -5.84 13.23
CA LEU A 184 -15.15 -5.47 12.97
C LEU A 184 -15.72 -4.61 14.10
N ASP A 185 -15.40 -4.93 15.36
CA ASP A 185 -15.84 -4.16 16.51
C ASP A 185 -15.23 -2.75 16.50
N TYR A 186 -13.94 -2.63 16.17
CA TYR A 186 -13.29 -1.33 15.93
C TYR A 186 -13.99 -0.54 14.82
N LEU A 187 -14.26 -1.15 13.66
CA LEU A 187 -14.88 -0.45 12.53
C LEU A 187 -16.33 -0.03 12.84
N ARG A 188 -17.09 -0.86 13.56
CA ARG A 188 -18.44 -0.52 14.03
C ARG A 188 -18.39 0.66 15.01
N GLN A 189 -17.43 0.68 15.93
CA GLN A 189 -17.23 1.79 16.84
C GLN A 189 -16.90 3.08 16.06
N MET A 190 -15.93 3.06 15.15
CA MET A 190 -15.56 4.24 14.35
C MET A 190 -16.73 4.77 13.50
N HIS A 191 -17.56 3.88 12.96
CA HIS A 191 -18.77 4.26 12.23
C HIS A 191 -19.85 4.87 13.14
N ALA A 192 -20.02 4.33 14.35
CA ALA A 192 -20.96 4.87 15.33
C ALA A 192 -20.54 6.25 15.83
N GLU A 193 -19.23 6.48 16.00
CA GLU A 193 -18.67 7.78 16.38
C GLU A 193 -18.78 8.82 15.25
N ASN A 194 -18.60 8.39 13.99
CA ASN A 194 -18.74 9.28 12.84
C ASN A 194 -19.38 8.55 11.64
N PRO A 195 -20.65 8.86 11.30
CA PRO A 195 -21.36 8.24 10.17
C PRO A 195 -20.68 8.45 8.81
N SER A 196 -19.78 9.42 8.67
CA SER A 196 -19.01 9.64 7.44
C SER A 196 -17.89 8.60 7.24
N PHE A 197 -17.50 7.88 8.31
CA PHE A 197 -16.61 6.73 8.24
C PHE A 197 -17.35 5.57 7.56
N VAL A 198 -16.80 5.03 6.48
CA VAL A 198 -17.44 3.94 5.73
C VAL A 198 -16.62 2.69 5.87
N TYR A 199 -17.27 1.57 6.11
CA TYR A 199 -16.66 0.24 6.02
C TYR A 199 -17.60 -0.73 5.32
N ALA A 200 -17.03 -1.80 4.79
CA ALA A 200 -17.75 -2.86 4.11
C ALA A 200 -17.03 -4.20 4.29
N VAL A 201 -17.82 -5.28 4.34
CA VAL A 201 -17.35 -6.65 4.52
C VAL A 201 -17.86 -7.50 3.36
N GLN A 202 -17.01 -8.35 2.78
CA GLN A 202 -17.38 -9.18 1.64
C GLN A 202 -18.11 -10.45 2.08
N GLY A 203 -19.44 -10.46 1.99
CA GLY A 203 -20.29 -11.62 2.27
C GLY A 203 -21.31 -11.34 3.38
N ASP A 204 -22.45 -12.03 3.35
CA ASP A 204 -23.61 -11.76 4.22
C ASP A 204 -23.58 -12.54 5.55
N ASP A 205 -22.62 -13.45 5.75
CA ASP A 205 -22.51 -14.27 6.98
C ASP A 205 -21.31 -13.83 7.85
N ASP A 206 -21.62 -13.30 9.04
CA ASP A 206 -20.68 -12.86 10.09
C ASP A 206 -19.69 -13.95 10.59
N GLN A 207 -19.75 -15.18 10.08
CA GLN A 207 -18.99 -16.33 10.58
C GLN A 207 -17.88 -16.82 9.66
N SER A 208 -17.70 -16.25 8.46
CA SER A 208 -16.57 -16.57 7.59
C SER A 208 -15.54 -15.45 7.60
N PRO A 209 -14.23 -15.76 7.52
CA PRO A 209 -13.25 -14.72 7.28
C PRO A 209 -13.61 -14.09 5.93
N SER A 210 -13.95 -12.79 5.96
CA SER A 210 -14.36 -12.00 4.80
C SER A 210 -13.39 -10.85 4.53
N ASN A 211 -13.26 -10.42 3.27
CA ASN A 211 -12.46 -9.23 2.95
C ASN A 211 -13.11 -8.00 3.58
N VAL A 212 -12.29 -7.08 4.08
CA VAL A 212 -12.78 -5.90 4.81
C VAL A 212 -12.19 -4.65 4.16
N PHE A 213 -13.04 -3.66 3.91
CA PHE A 213 -12.67 -2.34 3.41
C PHE A 213 -13.12 -1.28 4.40
N TRP A 214 -12.33 -0.22 4.56
CA TRP A 214 -12.74 0.98 5.30
C TRP A 214 -12.10 2.26 4.76
N ALA A 215 -12.78 3.38 4.96
CA ALA A 215 -12.30 4.71 4.65
C ALA A 215 -12.82 5.72 5.67
N ASP A 216 -11.90 6.42 6.33
CA ASP A 216 -12.25 7.50 7.25
C ASP A 216 -12.74 8.76 6.51
N PRO A 217 -13.43 9.69 7.20
CA PRO A 217 -13.97 10.90 6.58
C PRO A 217 -12.89 11.76 5.90
N LYS A 218 -11.70 11.85 6.50
CA LYS A 218 -10.59 12.62 5.93
C LYS A 218 -10.06 11.97 4.65
N SER A 219 -9.99 10.65 4.59
CA SER A 219 -9.58 9.89 3.42
C SER A 219 -10.53 10.10 2.23
N ARG A 220 -11.85 10.11 2.48
CA ARG A 220 -12.87 10.41 1.46
C ARG A 220 -12.79 11.87 0.99
N MET A 221 -12.54 12.79 1.91
CA MET A 221 -12.34 14.21 1.61
C MET A 221 -11.06 14.43 0.78
N ASN A 222 -9.96 13.78 1.15
CA ASN A 222 -8.71 13.82 0.39
C ASN A 222 -8.91 13.34 -1.04
N TYR A 223 -9.70 12.27 -1.24
CA TYR A 223 -10.03 11.79 -2.57
C TYR A 223 -10.80 12.82 -3.40
N THR A 224 -11.68 13.60 -2.77
CA THR A 224 -12.41 14.68 -3.46
C THR A 224 -11.46 15.75 -4.03
N TYR A 225 -10.35 16.04 -3.35
CA TYR A 225 -9.38 17.04 -3.80
C TYR A 225 -8.25 16.47 -4.67
N PHE A 226 -7.84 15.23 -4.41
CA PHE A 226 -6.59 14.64 -4.94
C PHE A 226 -6.76 13.22 -5.50
N GLY A 227 -8.01 12.79 -5.73
CA GLY A 227 -8.34 11.46 -6.25
C GLY A 227 -8.07 11.28 -7.75
N ASP A 228 -7.49 12.28 -8.41
CA ASP A 228 -7.11 12.21 -9.82
C ASP A 228 -6.01 11.18 -10.07
N THR A 229 -5.09 10.98 -9.12
CA THR A 229 -4.08 9.92 -9.20
C THR A 229 -4.08 9.06 -7.95
N VAL A 230 -4.11 7.74 -8.15
CA VAL A 230 -4.16 6.76 -7.06
C VAL A 230 -3.02 5.77 -7.18
N THR A 231 -2.46 5.39 -6.04
CA THR A 231 -1.55 4.26 -5.89
C THR A 231 -2.24 3.19 -5.06
N PHE A 232 -2.29 1.97 -5.59
CA PHE A 232 -2.82 0.80 -4.91
C PHE A 232 -1.69 -0.19 -4.71
N ASP A 233 -1.43 -0.50 -3.45
CA ASP A 233 -0.30 -1.32 -3.01
C ASP A 233 -0.80 -2.51 -2.20
N THR A 234 -0.31 -3.71 -2.49
CA THR A 234 -0.62 -4.93 -1.72
C THR A 234 0.64 -5.49 -1.04
N THR A 235 1.75 -4.76 -1.03
CA THR A 235 3.03 -5.24 -0.47
C THR A 235 3.08 -5.24 1.04
N TYR A 236 2.24 -4.47 1.73
CA TYR A 236 2.12 -4.56 3.18
C TYR A 236 1.48 -5.89 3.56
N ARG A 237 2.31 -6.87 3.89
CA ARG A 237 1.85 -8.09 4.56
C ARG A 237 1.85 -7.81 6.05
N SER A 238 0.69 -7.41 6.58
CA SER A 238 0.53 -7.18 8.01
C SER A 238 0.26 -8.50 8.74
N ASN A 239 0.65 -8.55 10.02
CA ASN A 239 0.29 -9.59 10.98
C ASN A 239 1.01 -10.95 10.86
N ARG A 240 1.02 -11.73 11.97
CA ARG A 240 1.48 -13.13 12.08
C ARG A 240 0.83 -14.07 11.06
N TYR A 241 -0.25 -13.61 10.43
CA TYR A 241 -1.00 -14.30 9.38
C TYR A 241 -0.68 -13.83 7.98
N ARG A 242 0.23 -12.88 7.73
CA ARG A 242 0.55 -12.38 6.38
C ARG A 242 -0.70 -12.01 5.56
N LEU A 243 -1.68 -11.35 6.16
CA LEU A 243 -2.83 -10.85 5.42
C LEU A 243 -2.37 -9.66 4.56
N PRO A 244 -2.70 -9.63 3.26
CA PRO A 244 -2.52 -8.44 2.45
C PRO A 244 -3.29 -7.26 3.05
N PHE A 245 -2.55 -6.26 3.52
CA PHE A 245 -3.03 -4.93 3.84
C PHE A 245 -2.86 -4.08 2.59
N ALA A 246 -3.96 -3.53 2.09
CA ALA A 246 -4.02 -2.88 0.80
C ALA A 246 -4.49 -1.42 0.94
N PRO A 247 -3.57 -0.47 1.15
CA PRO A 247 -3.90 0.95 1.20
C PRO A 247 -4.09 1.54 -0.20
N PHE A 248 -5.11 2.41 -0.33
CA PHE A 248 -5.28 3.33 -1.45
C PHE A 248 -4.67 4.67 -1.05
N THR A 249 -3.64 5.12 -1.76
CA THR A 249 -2.92 6.36 -1.45
C THR A 249 -2.79 7.26 -2.66
N GLY A 250 -2.45 8.52 -2.44
CA GLY A 250 -2.15 9.48 -3.50
C GLY A 250 -1.23 10.58 -2.99
N VAL A 251 -1.21 11.73 -3.67
CA VAL A 251 -0.40 12.88 -3.29
C VAL A 251 -1.23 14.16 -3.17
N ASN A 252 -1.06 14.89 -2.06
CA ASN A 252 -1.70 16.19 -1.87
C ASN A 252 -0.98 17.32 -2.63
N HIS A 253 -1.47 18.55 -2.47
CA HIS A 253 -0.93 19.78 -3.04
C HIS A 253 0.51 20.13 -2.62
N HIS A 254 1.08 19.43 -1.62
CA HIS A 254 2.50 19.51 -1.21
C HIS A 254 3.34 18.35 -1.75
N GLY A 255 2.77 17.45 -2.56
CA GLY A 255 3.43 16.23 -3.00
C GLY A 255 3.79 15.30 -1.83
N GLN A 256 2.98 15.30 -0.77
CA GLN A 256 3.09 14.39 0.37
C GLN A 256 2.07 13.25 0.23
N PRO A 257 2.35 12.05 0.75
CA PRO A 257 1.44 10.92 0.61
C PRO A 257 0.18 11.12 1.46
N VAL A 258 -0.99 10.89 0.86
CA VAL A 258 -2.31 10.93 1.51
C VAL A 258 -3.03 9.60 1.37
N LEU A 259 -3.93 9.30 2.30
CA LEU A 259 -4.74 8.09 2.30
C LEU A 259 -6.13 8.36 1.71
N PHE A 260 -6.66 7.39 0.98
CA PHE A 260 -8.01 7.37 0.41
C PHE A 260 -8.86 6.20 0.91
N GLY A 261 -8.27 5.28 1.65
CA GLY A 261 -8.94 4.11 2.21
C GLY A 261 -7.99 2.93 2.32
N CYS A 262 -8.43 1.89 3.00
CA CYS A 262 -7.65 0.71 3.29
C CYS A 262 -8.49 -0.55 3.17
N ALA A 263 -7.84 -1.68 2.93
CA ALA A 263 -8.48 -2.98 2.99
C ALA A 263 -7.58 -4.06 3.58
N PHE A 264 -8.23 -5.05 4.19
CA PHE A 264 -7.65 -6.35 4.47
C PHE A 264 -8.25 -7.36 3.51
N LEU A 265 -7.38 -8.05 2.78
CA LEU A 265 -7.77 -9.13 1.90
C LEU A 265 -7.36 -10.48 2.50
N ILE A 266 -8.20 -11.49 2.34
CA ILE A 266 -7.94 -12.86 2.78
C ILE A 266 -7.20 -13.64 1.72
N ASN A 267 -7.49 -13.32 0.46
CA ASN A 267 -6.81 -13.89 -0.68
C ASN A 267 -6.63 -12.82 -1.78
N GLU A 268 -5.58 -13.00 -2.58
CA GLU A 268 -5.26 -12.18 -3.75
C GLU A 268 -5.93 -12.80 -4.99
N SER A 269 -7.26 -12.97 -4.97
CA SER A 269 -8.03 -13.46 -6.11
C SER A 269 -8.66 -12.32 -6.92
N GLU A 270 -8.98 -12.59 -8.19
CA GLU A 270 -9.62 -11.62 -9.08
C GLU A 270 -10.94 -11.12 -8.49
N ALA A 271 -11.78 -12.03 -7.99
CA ALA A 271 -13.05 -11.70 -7.35
C ALA A 271 -12.88 -10.80 -6.12
N SER A 272 -11.84 -11.04 -5.30
CA SER A 272 -11.52 -10.19 -4.16
C SER A 272 -11.15 -8.76 -4.58
N PHE A 273 -10.34 -8.61 -5.63
CA PHE A 273 -9.96 -7.30 -6.14
C PHE A 273 -11.12 -6.58 -6.84
N ILE A 274 -11.95 -7.28 -7.61
CA ILE A 274 -13.16 -6.70 -8.23
C ILE A 274 -14.11 -6.19 -7.15
N TRP A 275 -14.36 -6.99 -6.10
CA TRP A 275 -15.19 -6.56 -4.97
C TRP A 275 -14.58 -5.32 -4.30
N LEU A 276 -13.28 -5.35 -4.00
CA LEU A 276 -12.60 -4.24 -3.35
C LEU A 276 -12.69 -2.96 -4.18
N PHE A 277 -12.37 -3.00 -5.47
CA PHE A 277 -12.39 -1.83 -6.34
C PHE A 277 -13.80 -1.26 -6.53
N LYS A 278 -14.82 -2.11 -6.68
CA LYS A 278 -16.22 -1.66 -6.72
C LYS A 278 -16.64 -1.00 -5.42
N THR A 279 -16.28 -1.62 -4.29
CA THR A 279 -16.62 -1.12 -2.95
C THR A 279 -15.95 0.22 -2.66
N TRP A 280 -14.66 0.33 -2.97
CA TRP A 280 -13.91 1.57 -2.83
C TRP A 280 -14.49 2.67 -3.75
N LEU A 281 -14.82 2.35 -5.01
CA LEU A 281 -15.44 3.30 -5.94
C LEU A 281 -16.76 3.85 -5.40
N MET A 282 -17.62 3.00 -4.84
CA MET A 282 -18.87 3.42 -4.20
C MET A 282 -18.60 4.34 -3.00
N ALA A 283 -17.62 4.01 -2.14
CA ALA A 283 -17.24 4.86 -1.01
C ALA A 283 -16.71 6.24 -1.43
N MET A 284 -16.14 6.33 -2.64
CA MET A 284 -15.66 7.55 -3.29
C MET A 284 -16.71 8.28 -4.15
N SER A 285 -18.00 8.00 -3.90
CA SER A 285 -19.14 8.61 -4.60
C SER A 285 -19.20 8.28 -6.10
N GLY A 286 -18.71 7.10 -6.49
CA GLY A 286 -18.78 6.63 -7.88
C GLY A 286 -17.80 7.31 -8.84
N ARG A 287 -16.86 8.13 -8.34
CA ARG A 287 -15.88 8.84 -9.17
C ARG A 287 -14.62 8.00 -9.35
N PRO A 288 -14.32 7.46 -10.55
CA PRO A 288 -13.08 6.73 -10.80
C PRO A 288 -11.87 7.67 -10.87
N PRO A 289 -10.66 7.20 -10.57
CA PRO A 289 -9.46 8.01 -10.70
C PRO A 289 -9.08 8.19 -12.17
N VAL A 290 -8.39 9.28 -12.51
CA VAL A 290 -7.86 9.49 -13.87
C VAL A 290 -6.75 8.48 -14.15
N SER A 291 -5.91 8.21 -13.16
CA SER A 291 -4.84 7.23 -13.28
C SER A 291 -4.59 6.43 -12.01
N ILE A 292 -4.17 5.17 -12.19
CA ILE A 292 -3.88 4.25 -11.09
C ILE A 292 -2.51 3.59 -11.28
N THR A 293 -1.73 3.56 -10.21
CA THR A 293 -0.41 2.93 -10.15
C THR A 293 -0.47 1.71 -9.25
N THR A 294 -0.08 0.53 -9.75
CA THR A 294 -0.08 -0.71 -8.95
C THR A 294 1.19 -1.51 -9.12
N ASP A 295 1.33 -2.58 -8.36
CA ASP A 295 2.35 -3.59 -8.60
C ASP A 295 2.12 -4.33 -9.93
N HIS A 296 3.19 -4.93 -10.45
CA HIS A 296 3.10 -5.81 -11.61
C HIS A 296 2.48 -7.16 -11.21
N ASP A 297 1.15 -7.17 -11.22
CA ASP A 297 0.27 -8.31 -10.97
C ASP A 297 -0.84 -8.37 -12.03
N ALA A 298 -0.99 -9.53 -12.67
CA ALA A 298 -1.95 -9.74 -13.73
C ALA A 298 -3.40 -9.75 -13.23
N VAL A 299 -3.63 -10.26 -12.01
CA VAL A 299 -4.96 -10.34 -11.40
C VAL A 299 -5.47 -8.94 -11.06
N ILE A 300 -4.60 -8.10 -10.49
CA ILE A 300 -4.92 -6.69 -10.24
C ILE A 300 -5.20 -5.96 -11.56
N GLY A 301 -4.39 -6.18 -12.60
CA GLY A 301 -4.58 -5.59 -13.92
C GLY A 301 -5.94 -5.94 -14.55
N LEU A 302 -6.36 -7.21 -14.46
CA LEU A 302 -7.66 -7.66 -14.96
C LEU A 302 -8.82 -6.99 -14.20
N ALA A 303 -8.75 -6.98 -12.86
CA ALA A 303 -9.77 -6.34 -12.02
C ALA A 303 -9.88 -4.83 -12.31
N ILE A 304 -8.77 -4.13 -12.53
CA ILE A 304 -8.77 -2.71 -12.93
C ILE A 304 -9.42 -2.54 -14.29
N SER A 305 -9.07 -3.36 -15.29
CA SER A 305 -9.66 -3.24 -16.63
C SER A 305 -11.17 -3.45 -16.65
N GLN A 306 -11.70 -4.22 -15.69
CA GLN A 306 -13.13 -4.47 -15.55
C GLN A 306 -13.87 -3.37 -14.78
N VAL A 307 -13.27 -2.84 -13.70
CA VAL A 307 -13.93 -1.87 -12.81
C VAL A 307 -13.68 -0.43 -13.25
N PHE A 308 -12.52 -0.15 -13.85
CA PHE A 308 -12.04 1.18 -14.23
C PHE A 308 -11.57 1.21 -15.71
N PRO A 309 -12.47 0.99 -16.68
CA PRO A 309 -12.08 0.84 -18.09
C PRO A 309 -11.43 2.10 -18.70
N GLU A 310 -11.78 3.29 -18.19
CA GLU A 310 -11.25 4.58 -18.66
C GLU A 310 -10.00 5.04 -17.90
N THR A 311 -9.70 4.42 -16.75
CA THR A 311 -8.57 4.83 -15.92
C THR A 311 -7.25 4.38 -16.53
N ARG A 312 -6.27 5.29 -16.60
CA ARG A 312 -4.92 4.95 -17.06
C ARG A 312 -4.18 4.12 -16.01
N HIS A 313 -4.01 2.83 -16.30
CA HIS A 313 -3.24 1.92 -15.45
C HIS A 313 -1.74 1.93 -15.79
N ARG A 314 -0.91 2.08 -14.77
CA ARG A 314 0.55 1.87 -14.87
C ARG A 314 1.08 0.96 -13.76
N PHE A 315 2.17 0.27 -14.06
CA PHE A 315 2.91 -0.51 -13.08
C PHE A 315 3.98 0.33 -12.38
N CYS A 316 4.14 0.05 -11.09
CA CYS A 316 5.19 0.61 -10.26
C CYS A 316 6.57 0.22 -10.78
N LYS A 317 7.34 1.22 -11.20
CA LYS A 317 8.72 1.03 -11.63
C LYS A 317 9.57 0.34 -10.54
N TRP A 318 9.48 0.80 -9.29
CA TRP A 318 10.25 0.23 -8.18
C TRP A 318 9.98 -1.26 -7.98
N HIS A 319 8.71 -1.69 -7.90
CA HIS A 319 8.35 -3.11 -7.79
C HIS A 319 8.82 -3.95 -8.97
N ILE A 320 8.80 -3.40 -10.19
CA ILE A 320 9.41 -4.07 -11.35
C ILE A 320 10.89 -4.31 -11.07
N PHE A 321 11.67 -3.27 -10.76
CA PHE A 321 13.12 -3.38 -10.52
C PHE A 321 13.48 -4.24 -9.30
N LYS A 322 12.74 -4.14 -8.20
CA LYS A 322 12.92 -4.99 -7.03
C LYS A 322 12.68 -6.46 -7.37
N LYS A 323 11.59 -6.77 -8.09
CA LYS A 323 11.29 -8.12 -8.56
C LYS A 323 12.35 -8.63 -9.53
N CYS A 324 12.96 -7.75 -10.34
CA CYS A 324 14.16 -8.11 -11.13
C CYS A 324 15.32 -8.52 -10.21
N GLN A 325 15.65 -7.65 -9.25
CA GLN A 325 16.81 -7.82 -8.38
C GLN A 325 16.68 -9.09 -7.51
N GLU A 326 15.53 -9.31 -6.88
CA GLU A 326 15.25 -10.51 -6.07
C GLU A 326 15.39 -11.79 -6.91
N LYS A 327 14.86 -11.77 -8.14
CA LYS A 327 14.89 -12.94 -9.02
C LYS A 327 16.27 -13.19 -9.64
N LEU A 328 17.07 -12.16 -9.82
CA LEU A 328 18.45 -12.26 -10.33
C LEU A 328 19.50 -12.45 -9.22
N SER A 329 19.12 -12.33 -7.95
CA SER A 329 20.05 -12.37 -6.80
C SER A 329 20.90 -13.64 -6.72
N HIS A 330 20.32 -14.80 -7.01
CA HIS A 330 21.01 -16.09 -6.98
C HIS A 330 21.90 -16.34 -8.22
N VAL A 331 21.60 -15.65 -9.32
CA VAL A 331 22.34 -15.74 -10.59
C VAL A 331 23.66 -14.99 -10.48
N PHE A 332 23.64 -13.77 -9.93
CA PHE A 332 24.84 -12.94 -9.73
C PHE A 332 25.85 -13.56 -8.76
N LEU A 333 25.40 -14.47 -7.89
CA LEU A 333 26.23 -15.08 -6.86
C LEU A 333 26.83 -16.43 -7.26
N ARG A 334 26.41 -17.06 -8.37
CA ARG A 334 26.71 -18.48 -8.61
C ARG A 334 27.32 -18.87 -9.96
N HIS A 335 27.23 -18.08 -11.03
CA HIS A 335 27.74 -18.49 -12.36
C HIS A 335 28.33 -17.35 -13.21
N PRO A 336 29.65 -17.34 -13.49
CA PRO A 336 30.30 -16.44 -14.47
C PRO A 336 30.04 -16.79 -15.96
N THR A 337 29.56 -18.00 -16.28
CA THR A 337 29.36 -18.51 -17.65
C THR A 337 27.88 -18.78 -17.97
N PHE A 338 27.08 -17.73 -17.82
CA PHE A 338 25.61 -17.78 -17.77
C PHE A 338 24.94 -17.48 -19.12
N GLU A 339 24.92 -18.43 -20.05
CA GLU A 339 24.36 -18.16 -21.40
C GLU A 339 23.08 -18.96 -21.72
N ALA A 340 23.00 -20.24 -21.35
CA ALA A 340 21.90 -21.11 -21.77
C ALA A 340 20.62 -20.98 -20.89
N ASP A 341 20.75 -21.01 -19.56
CA ASP A 341 19.61 -20.81 -18.64
C ASP A 341 19.15 -19.34 -18.58
N PHE A 342 20.07 -18.42 -18.87
CA PHE A 342 19.81 -16.99 -19.00
C PHE A 342 18.83 -16.70 -20.13
N HIS A 343 19.07 -17.26 -21.32
CA HIS A 343 18.29 -16.99 -22.52
C HIS A 343 16.83 -17.40 -22.37
N LYS A 344 16.55 -18.61 -21.86
CA LYS A 344 15.17 -19.11 -21.78
C LYS A 344 14.31 -18.29 -20.80
N TRP A 345 14.90 -17.83 -19.70
CA TRP A 345 14.19 -17.13 -18.64
C TRP A 345 14.08 -15.61 -18.87
N ILE A 346 15.17 -14.99 -19.32
CA ILE A 346 15.15 -13.59 -19.77
C ILE A 346 14.14 -13.41 -20.87
N MET A 347 14.10 -14.29 -21.88
CA MET A 347 13.19 -14.11 -23.00
C MET A 347 11.72 -14.10 -22.55
N LYS A 348 11.27 -15.00 -21.66
CA LYS A 348 9.86 -15.02 -21.23
C LYS A 348 9.48 -13.84 -20.33
N TRP A 349 10.31 -13.50 -19.35
CA TRP A 349 10.01 -12.39 -18.44
C TRP A 349 10.23 -11.02 -19.10
N LEU A 350 11.30 -10.85 -19.89
CA LEU A 350 11.46 -9.65 -20.73
C LEU A 350 10.33 -9.56 -21.75
N GLN A 351 9.87 -10.64 -22.36
CA GLN A 351 8.69 -10.59 -23.24
C GLN A 351 7.47 -10.10 -22.49
N THR A 352 7.22 -10.53 -21.25
CA THR A 352 6.07 -10.06 -20.46
C THR A 352 6.21 -8.58 -20.11
N ILE A 353 7.37 -8.15 -19.60
CA ILE A 353 7.65 -6.76 -19.25
C ILE A 353 7.68 -5.86 -20.49
N HIS A 354 8.22 -6.34 -21.61
CA HIS A 354 8.22 -5.65 -22.90
C HIS A 354 6.81 -5.57 -23.49
N SER A 355 5.98 -6.61 -23.34
CA SER A 355 4.57 -6.57 -23.74
C SER A 355 3.80 -5.52 -22.92
N ALA A 356 4.11 -5.43 -21.62
CA ALA A 356 3.59 -4.41 -20.71
C ALA A 356 4.27 -3.03 -20.84
N ARG A 357 5.17 -2.78 -21.81
CA ARG A 357 5.98 -1.54 -21.89
C ARG A 357 5.15 -0.26 -21.88
N ARG A 358 3.93 -0.30 -22.42
CA ARG A 358 3.00 0.84 -22.43
C ARG A 358 2.53 1.25 -21.03
N GLN A 359 2.63 0.35 -20.06
CA GLN A 359 2.17 0.55 -18.68
C GLN A 359 3.31 0.89 -17.71
N TRP A 360 4.58 0.92 -18.10
CA TRP A 360 5.67 1.25 -17.15
C TRP A 360 6.85 2.02 -17.74
N VAL A 361 7.01 2.02 -19.07
CA VAL A 361 8.09 2.79 -19.70
C VAL A 361 7.67 4.25 -19.82
N PRO A 362 8.49 5.21 -19.36
CA PRO A 362 8.14 6.62 -19.34
C PRO A 362 7.57 7.17 -20.65
N VAL A 363 8.16 6.78 -21.78
CA VAL A 363 7.80 7.34 -23.09
C VAL A 363 6.33 7.07 -23.47
N TYR A 364 5.72 6.00 -22.97
CA TYR A 364 4.32 5.66 -23.26
C TYR A 364 3.34 6.14 -22.18
N LEU A 365 3.82 6.71 -21.08
CA LEU A 365 2.98 7.15 -19.95
C LEU A 365 2.87 8.66 -19.83
N ARG A 366 3.67 9.39 -20.60
CA ARG A 366 3.75 10.84 -20.55
C ARG A 366 2.50 11.54 -21.08
N ASP A 367 1.63 10.82 -21.79
CA ASP A 367 0.34 11.29 -22.29
C ASP A 367 -0.75 11.38 -21.20
N ALA A 368 -0.48 10.90 -19.98
CA ALA A 368 -1.45 10.86 -18.89
C ALA A 368 -0.90 11.46 -17.59
N PHE A 369 -1.81 12.01 -16.80
CA PHE A 369 -1.48 12.69 -15.55
C PHE A 369 -1.20 11.69 -14.41
N PHE A 370 -0.06 11.86 -13.74
CA PHE A 370 0.37 11.03 -12.60
C PHE A 370 0.93 11.84 -11.41
N ALA A 371 0.64 13.14 -11.37
CA ALA A 371 1.00 14.05 -10.26
C ALA A 371 2.47 13.96 -9.79
N GLU A 372 3.42 13.79 -10.72
CA GLU A 372 4.84 13.66 -10.39
C GLU A 372 5.20 12.41 -9.54
N MET A 373 4.26 11.49 -9.30
CA MET A 373 4.54 10.17 -8.71
C MET A 373 5.48 9.44 -9.69
N SER A 374 6.77 9.45 -9.36
CA SER A 374 7.78 9.56 -10.40
C SER A 374 8.07 8.28 -11.18
N ILE A 375 8.56 8.48 -12.41
CA ILE A 375 9.29 7.50 -13.20
C ILE A 375 10.81 7.61 -12.94
N THR A 376 11.28 8.60 -12.16
CA THR A 376 12.70 8.98 -12.02
C THR A 376 13.20 9.31 -10.60
N GLN A 377 12.41 9.20 -9.52
CA GLN A 377 13.01 9.28 -8.18
C GLN A 377 13.74 7.97 -7.86
N ARG A 378 15.03 8.14 -7.59
CA ARG A 378 15.87 7.13 -6.97
C ARG A 378 15.31 6.84 -5.56
N SER A 379 15.17 5.55 -5.29
CA SER A 379 15.23 4.88 -3.97
C SER A 379 14.17 5.04 -2.87
N ASP A 380 13.27 6.01 -2.85
CA ASP A 380 12.26 6.01 -1.76
C ASP A 380 10.97 5.37 -2.26
N SER A 381 10.59 4.25 -1.63
CA SER A 381 9.44 3.44 -2.02
C SER A 381 8.22 4.32 -2.30
N MET A 382 7.46 3.98 -3.35
CA MET A 382 6.12 4.54 -3.57
C MET A 382 5.17 4.33 -2.36
N ASN A 383 5.62 3.54 -1.38
CA ASN A 383 4.87 3.06 -0.22
C ASN A 383 5.55 3.53 1.07
N SER A 384 5.62 4.85 1.28
CA SER A 384 6.10 5.39 2.56
C SER A 384 4.99 5.62 3.57
N TYR A 385 3.69 5.57 3.19
CA TYR A 385 2.62 6.05 4.08
C TYR A 385 2.66 5.36 5.45
N PHE A 386 2.68 4.03 5.46
CA PHE A 386 2.77 3.18 6.66
C PHE A 386 4.18 2.60 6.90
N ASP A 387 5.19 3.06 6.15
CA ASP A 387 6.57 2.59 6.35
C ASP A 387 7.09 3.00 7.74
N GLY A 388 7.74 2.05 8.42
CA GLY A 388 8.12 2.19 9.83
C GLY A 388 6.98 2.00 10.85
N TYR A 389 5.72 1.90 10.43
CA TYR A 389 4.57 1.65 11.32
C TYR A 389 4.06 0.22 11.24
N VAL A 390 3.80 -0.28 10.03
CA VAL A 390 3.21 -1.61 9.82
C VAL A 390 4.24 -2.55 9.21
N ASN A 391 4.46 -3.70 9.86
CA ASN A 391 5.34 -4.75 9.35
C ASN A 391 4.74 -6.15 9.57
N ALA A 392 5.44 -7.18 9.08
CA ALA A 392 4.99 -8.57 9.16
C ALA A 392 4.86 -9.12 10.59
N SER A 393 5.43 -8.44 11.60
CA SER A 393 5.32 -8.82 13.02
C SER A 393 4.23 -8.06 13.78
N THR A 394 3.61 -7.02 13.19
CA THR A 394 2.57 -6.21 13.84
C THR A 394 1.29 -7.01 14.02
N ASN A 395 0.91 -7.37 15.24
CA ASN A 395 -0.38 -8.02 15.49
C ASN A 395 -1.55 -7.04 15.27
N LEU A 396 -2.77 -7.57 15.09
CA LEU A 396 -3.93 -6.74 14.71
C LEU A 396 -4.34 -5.74 15.81
N SER A 397 -4.14 -6.08 17.09
CA SER A 397 -4.43 -5.16 18.20
C SER A 397 -3.43 -3.99 18.28
N GLN A 398 -2.17 -4.20 17.90
CA GLN A 398 -1.17 -3.14 17.74
C GLN A 398 -1.35 -2.37 16.43
N PHE A 399 -1.89 -3.02 15.40
CA PHE A 399 -2.10 -2.43 14.09
C PHE A 399 -2.95 -1.16 14.17
N PHE A 400 -4.08 -1.14 14.88
CA PHE A 400 -4.93 0.06 14.98
C PHE A 400 -4.22 1.24 15.61
N LYS A 401 -3.49 1.00 16.71
CA LYS A 401 -2.70 2.05 17.38
C LYS A 401 -1.64 2.64 16.44
N LEU A 402 -0.99 1.78 15.65
CA LEU A 402 0.04 2.21 14.70
C LEU A 402 -0.57 2.85 13.45
N TYR A 403 -1.75 2.40 13.03
CA TYR A 403 -2.54 2.98 11.95
C TYR A 403 -2.96 4.41 12.30
N GLU A 404 -3.58 4.63 13.46
CA GLU A 404 -3.99 5.95 13.95
C GLU A 404 -2.78 6.88 14.09
N LYS A 405 -1.69 6.39 14.70
CA LYS A 405 -0.45 7.16 14.83
C LYS A 405 0.15 7.55 13.46
N ALA A 406 0.02 6.69 12.45
CA ALA A 406 0.44 7.02 11.09
C ALA A 406 -0.45 8.11 10.49
N LEU A 407 -1.77 8.03 10.66
CA LEU A 407 -2.71 9.08 10.21
C LEU A 407 -2.39 10.43 10.86
N GLU A 408 -2.20 10.46 12.17
CA GLU A 408 -1.86 11.66 12.94
C GLU A 408 -0.54 12.27 12.46
N SER A 409 0.53 11.47 12.37
CA SER A 409 1.83 11.96 11.91
C SER A 409 1.78 12.53 10.48
N ARG A 410 0.97 11.95 9.60
CA ARG A 410 0.78 12.46 8.23
C ARG A 410 -0.03 13.75 8.22
N ASN A 411 -1.06 13.84 9.07
CA ASN A 411 -1.84 15.05 9.27
C ASN A 411 -0.97 16.21 9.80
N GLU A 412 -0.12 15.97 10.80
CA GLU A 412 0.79 16.97 11.34
C GLU A 412 1.77 17.50 10.29
N LYS A 413 2.33 16.62 9.46
CA LYS A 413 3.24 17.01 8.35
C LYS A 413 2.55 17.86 7.30
N GLU A 414 1.28 17.59 7.03
CA GLU A 414 0.45 18.37 6.11
C GLU A 414 0.14 19.74 6.71
N VAL A 415 -0.34 19.80 7.95
CA VAL A 415 -0.63 21.06 8.67
C VAL A 415 0.61 21.94 8.76
N LYS A 416 1.78 21.35 9.06
CA LYS A 416 3.04 22.08 9.05
C LYS A 416 3.38 22.64 7.66
N ALA A 417 3.20 21.86 6.60
CA ALA A 417 3.48 22.32 5.23
C ALA A 417 2.52 23.42 4.77
N ASP A 418 1.24 23.35 5.18
CA ASP A 418 0.25 24.42 4.98
C ASP A 418 0.68 25.69 5.73
N TYR A 419 1.06 25.55 7.01
CA TYR A 419 1.55 26.66 7.82
C TYR A 419 2.77 27.33 7.18
N ASP A 420 3.79 26.55 6.79
CA ASP A 420 4.99 27.07 6.16
C ASP A 420 4.64 27.78 4.84
N THR A 421 3.76 27.21 4.03
CA THR A 421 3.34 27.79 2.74
C THR A 421 2.59 29.11 2.91
N MET A 422 1.75 29.23 3.93
CA MET A 422 0.94 30.43 4.16
C MET A 422 1.73 31.55 4.86
N ASN A 423 2.63 31.21 5.78
CA ASN A 423 3.25 32.19 6.67
C ASN A 423 4.69 32.57 6.29
N THR A 424 5.28 31.90 5.29
CA THR A 424 6.64 32.22 4.86
C THR A 424 6.69 32.50 3.37
N SER A 425 7.29 33.61 2.98
CA SER A 425 7.52 33.94 1.58
C SER A 425 8.70 33.12 1.03
N PRO A 426 8.58 32.47 -0.14
CA PRO A 426 9.71 31.78 -0.74
C PRO A 426 10.69 32.80 -1.34
N VAL A 427 11.98 32.44 -1.37
CA VAL A 427 13.03 33.28 -1.96
C VAL A 427 12.98 33.12 -3.47
N LEU A 428 12.86 34.24 -4.20
CA LEU A 428 12.94 34.26 -5.66
C LEU A 428 14.41 34.20 -6.11
N ARG A 429 14.70 33.42 -7.16
CA ARG A 429 16.05 33.28 -7.74
C ARG A 429 16.25 34.18 -8.96
N THR A 430 15.17 34.68 -9.55
CA THR A 430 15.20 35.56 -10.71
C THR A 430 14.23 36.74 -10.51
N PRO A 431 14.41 37.86 -11.23
CA PRO A 431 13.45 38.97 -11.22
C PRO A 431 12.22 38.71 -12.11
N SER A 432 11.98 37.47 -12.54
CA SER A 432 10.92 37.14 -13.50
C SER A 432 9.51 37.36 -12.89
N PRO A 433 8.60 38.08 -13.58
CA PRO A 433 7.21 38.22 -13.14
C PRO A 433 6.50 36.86 -13.01
N MET A 434 6.86 35.90 -13.87
CA MET A 434 6.32 34.54 -13.85
C MET A 434 6.70 33.80 -12.56
N GLU A 435 7.92 34.00 -12.09
CA GLU A 435 8.39 33.41 -10.84
C GLU A 435 7.63 33.99 -9.65
N LYS A 436 7.45 35.31 -9.62
CA LYS A 436 6.67 35.99 -8.58
C LYS A 436 5.23 35.46 -8.55
N GLN A 437 4.56 35.41 -9.70
CA GLN A 437 3.20 34.88 -9.82
C GLN A 437 3.11 33.42 -9.33
N ALA A 438 4.02 32.55 -9.78
CA ALA A 438 4.05 31.15 -9.35
C ALA A 438 4.28 31.01 -7.85
N SER A 439 5.08 31.91 -7.26
CA SER A 439 5.36 31.92 -5.83
C SER A 439 4.12 32.20 -4.99
N GLU A 440 3.21 33.04 -5.49
CA GLU A 440 1.95 33.41 -4.82
C GLU A 440 0.89 32.32 -4.96
N LEU A 441 0.90 31.59 -6.10
CA LEU A 441 -0.12 30.58 -6.42
C LEU A 441 0.20 29.18 -5.89
N TYR A 442 1.43 28.70 -6.05
CA TYR A 442 1.81 27.33 -5.70
C TYR A 442 2.12 27.16 -4.22
N THR A 443 1.97 25.92 -3.74
CA THR A 443 2.53 25.54 -2.44
C THR A 443 4.05 25.66 -2.44
N ARG A 444 4.67 25.83 -1.27
CA ARG A 444 6.11 26.06 -1.16
C ARG A 444 6.94 25.00 -1.89
N LYS A 445 6.60 23.72 -1.72
CA LYS A 445 7.34 22.61 -2.35
C LYS A 445 7.19 22.59 -3.88
N LEU A 446 5.98 22.85 -4.38
CA LEU A 446 5.71 22.89 -5.82
C LEU A 446 6.33 24.13 -6.46
N PHE A 447 6.32 25.26 -5.77
CA PHE A 447 7.04 26.46 -6.21
C PHE A 447 8.54 26.21 -6.37
N VAL A 448 9.19 25.54 -5.42
CA VAL A 448 10.63 25.22 -5.52
C VAL A 448 10.91 24.36 -6.76
N ARG A 449 10.04 23.38 -7.07
CA ARG A 449 10.14 22.58 -8.30
C ARG A 449 9.97 23.41 -9.56
N PHE A 450 8.95 24.25 -9.59
CA PHE A 450 8.73 25.18 -10.71
C PHE A 450 9.94 26.11 -10.90
N GLN A 451 10.49 26.64 -9.80
CA GLN A 451 11.66 27.50 -9.79
C GLN A 451 12.91 26.77 -10.32
N GLU A 452 13.10 25.49 -9.98
CA GLU A 452 14.17 24.64 -10.56
C GLU A 452 14.05 24.54 -12.08
N GLU A 453 12.85 24.30 -12.62
CA GLU A 453 12.61 24.25 -14.06
C GLU A 453 12.82 25.63 -14.72
N LEU A 454 12.34 26.71 -14.10
CA LEU A 454 12.48 28.06 -14.60
C LEU A 454 13.94 28.52 -14.65
N VAL A 455 14.72 28.30 -13.58
CA VAL A 455 16.15 28.59 -13.56
C VAL A 455 16.89 27.69 -14.55
N GLY A 456 16.47 26.43 -14.67
CA GLY A 456 17.02 25.48 -15.63
C GLY A 456 16.97 25.97 -17.08
N THR A 457 15.99 26.81 -17.42
CA THR A 457 15.88 27.41 -18.76
C THR A 457 17.13 28.16 -19.19
N LEU A 458 17.92 28.72 -18.26
CA LEU A 458 19.13 29.50 -18.56
C LEU A 458 20.22 28.67 -19.23
N THR A 459 20.15 27.34 -19.12
CA THR A 459 21.09 26.40 -19.76
C THR A 459 20.60 25.89 -21.12
N PHE A 460 19.42 26.33 -21.56
CA PHE A 460 18.79 25.91 -22.81
C PHE A 460 18.61 27.09 -23.78
N MET A 461 18.93 26.83 -25.04
CA MET A 461 18.65 27.70 -26.17
C MET A 461 17.37 27.22 -26.85
N ALA A 462 16.49 28.15 -27.19
CA ALA A 462 15.29 27.90 -27.99
C ALA A 462 15.42 28.64 -29.32
N SER A 463 15.48 27.90 -30.43
CA SER A 463 15.54 28.43 -31.79
C SER A 463 14.26 28.07 -32.54
N LYS A 464 13.78 28.99 -33.37
CA LYS A 464 12.63 28.74 -34.24
C LYS A 464 13.06 27.74 -35.33
N ALA A 465 12.36 26.62 -35.44
CA ALA A 465 12.67 25.54 -36.38
C ALA A 465 11.70 25.52 -37.57
N ASP A 466 10.41 25.70 -37.30
CA ASP A 466 9.36 25.69 -38.32
C ASP A 466 8.19 26.58 -37.89
N ASP A 467 7.36 27.01 -38.85
CA ASP A 467 6.20 27.85 -38.61
C ASP A 467 5.11 27.57 -39.66
N ASP A 468 4.05 26.88 -39.23
CA ASP A 468 2.93 26.53 -40.10
C ASP A 468 1.85 27.62 -40.18
N GLY A 469 2.09 28.76 -39.52
CA GLY A 469 1.23 29.95 -39.50
C GLY A 469 0.24 29.98 -38.32
N GLU A 470 -0.17 28.81 -37.82
CA GLU A 470 -1.02 28.70 -36.62
C GLU A 470 -0.18 28.42 -35.37
N THR A 471 0.86 27.60 -35.54
CA THR A 471 1.73 27.10 -34.48
C THR A 471 3.19 27.21 -34.90
N THR A 472 3.99 27.88 -34.08
CA THR A 472 5.44 27.93 -34.30
C THR A 472 6.12 26.78 -33.56
N THR A 473 6.96 26.02 -34.27
CA THR A 473 7.77 24.95 -33.67
C THR A 473 9.17 25.47 -33.32
N TYR A 474 9.56 25.28 -32.06
CA TYR A 474 10.86 25.63 -31.52
C TYR A 474 11.68 24.38 -31.22
N GLN A 475 12.94 24.40 -31.62
CA GLN A 475 13.95 23.44 -31.18
C GLN A 475 14.59 23.96 -29.90
N VAL A 476 14.58 23.15 -28.84
CA VAL A 476 15.11 23.51 -27.53
C VAL A 476 16.18 22.51 -27.13
N ALA A 477 17.43 22.97 -27.04
CA ALA A 477 18.57 22.14 -26.68
C ALA A 477 19.41 22.80 -25.58
N LYS A 478 20.05 21.97 -24.76
CA LYS A 478 21.03 22.44 -23.78
C LYS A 478 22.30 22.88 -24.51
N PHE A 479 22.96 23.93 -24.05
CA PHE A 479 24.21 24.41 -24.65
C PHE A 479 25.22 23.27 -24.86
N GLY A 480 25.65 23.08 -26.12
CA GLY A 480 26.61 22.04 -26.51
C GLY A 480 26.04 20.63 -26.67
N GLU A 481 24.72 20.43 -26.51
CA GLU A 481 24.05 19.13 -26.63
C GLU A 481 22.92 19.15 -27.68
N ASP A 482 23.16 19.73 -28.87
CA ASP A 482 22.15 19.90 -29.92
C ASP A 482 21.55 18.57 -30.42
N HIS A 483 22.31 17.47 -30.31
CA HIS A 483 21.87 16.10 -30.63
C HIS A 483 20.78 15.55 -29.68
N LYS A 484 20.50 16.23 -28.56
CA LYS A 484 19.42 15.88 -27.60
C LYS A 484 18.37 16.99 -27.53
N ALA A 485 18.02 17.57 -28.67
CA ALA A 485 17.01 18.61 -28.74
C ALA A 485 15.59 18.08 -28.44
N TYR A 486 14.79 18.94 -27.83
CA TYR A 486 13.35 18.79 -27.64
C TYR A 486 12.62 19.72 -28.58
N TYR A 487 11.39 19.37 -28.94
CA TYR A 487 10.57 20.17 -29.85
C TYR A 487 9.36 20.68 -29.10
N VAL A 488 9.15 22.00 -29.16
CA VAL A 488 8.03 22.69 -28.52
C VAL A 488 7.20 23.36 -29.59
N LYS A 489 5.93 22.98 -29.69
CA LYS A 489 4.96 23.64 -30.55
C LYS A 489 4.23 24.69 -29.73
N PHE A 490 4.23 25.95 -30.16
CA PHE A 490 3.61 27.05 -29.45
C PHE A 490 2.62 27.80 -30.34
N ASN A 491 1.36 27.81 -29.90
CA ASN A 491 0.30 28.64 -30.46
C ASN A 491 0.21 29.93 -29.63
N VAL A 492 0.54 31.05 -30.27
CA VAL A 492 0.61 32.36 -29.62
C VAL A 492 -0.80 32.90 -29.29
N LEU A 493 -1.80 32.60 -30.13
CA LEU A 493 -3.17 33.09 -29.96
C LEU A 493 -3.85 32.43 -28.75
N GLU A 494 -3.69 31.12 -28.61
CA GLU A 494 -4.24 30.34 -27.49
C GLU A 494 -3.34 30.37 -26.24
N MET A 495 -2.12 30.89 -26.38
CA MET A 495 -1.06 30.84 -25.38
C MET A 495 -0.76 29.40 -24.92
N ARG A 496 -0.85 28.44 -25.85
CA ARG A 496 -0.70 27.01 -25.61
C ARG A 496 0.59 26.47 -26.22
N ALA A 497 1.41 25.85 -25.39
CA ALA A 497 2.60 25.11 -25.76
C ALA A 497 2.47 23.61 -25.47
N THR A 498 2.90 22.78 -26.43
CA THR A 498 3.09 21.34 -26.24
C THR A 498 4.55 21.00 -26.46
N CYS A 499 5.10 20.09 -25.66
CA CYS A 499 6.52 19.73 -25.72
C CYS A 499 6.68 18.23 -25.91
N SER A 500 7.66 17.82 -26.73
CA SER A 500 7.98 16.40 -26.93
C SER A 500 8.41 15.68 -25.64
N CYS A 501 8.80 16.41 -24.58
CA CYS A 501 9.06 15.81 -23.28
C CYS A 501 7.79 15.43 -22.50
N GLN A 502 6.64 16.03 -22.83
CA GLN A 502 5.32 15.78 -22.25
C GLN A 502 5.29 15.84 -20.70
N MET A 503 6.11 16.71 -20.12
CA MET A 503 6.23 16.83 -18.66
C MET A 503 4.96 17.43 -18.04
N PHE A 504 4.30 18.38 -18.72
CA PHE A 504 3.11 19.02 -18.18
C PHE A 504 1.93 18.05 -18.11
N GLU A 505 1.74 17.26 -19.15
CA GLU A 505 0.75 16.21 -19.23
C GLU A 505 0.96 15.17 -18.12
N PHE A 506 2.23 14.86 -17.82
CA PHE A 506 2.59 13.89 -16.79
C PHE A 506 2.52 14.42 -15.33
N SER A 507 3.03 15.62 -15.07
CA SER A 507 3.18 16.17 -13.70
C SER A 507 2.28 17.35 -13.38
N GLY A 508 1.73 18.02 -14.39
CA GLY A 508 0.99 19.26 -14.24
C GLY A 508 1.87 20.48 -14.00
N LEU A 509 3.19 20.38 -14.20
CA LEU A 509 4.14 21.50 -14.15
C LEU A 509 4.81 21.66 -15.51
N LEU A 510 4.95 22.91 -15.97
CA LEU A 510 5.66 23.21 -17.20
C LEU A 510 7.14 22.84 -17.10
N CYS A 511 7.65 22.13 -18.10
CA CYS A 511 9.09 21.86 -18.21
C CYS A 511 9.87 23.11 -18.58
N ARG A 512 11.17 23.08 -18.25
CA ARG A 512 12.16 24.05 -18.74
C ARG A 512 12.14 24.28 -20.26
N HIS A 513 11.72 23.31 -21.07
CA HIS A 513 11.69 23.50 -22.53
C HIS A 513 10.57 24.47 -22.94
N VAL A 514 9.36 24.29 -22.40
CA VAL A 514 8.24 25.22 -22.63
C VAL A 514 8.57 26.60 -22.04
N LEU A 515 9.12 26.62 -20.83
CA LEU A 515 9.51 27.87 -20.18
C LEU A 515 10.63 28.62 -20.94
N ALA A 516 11.55 27.90 -21.59
CA ALA A 516 12.56 28.51 -22.46
C ALA A 516 11.93 29.16 -23.71
N VAL A 517 10.90 28.53 -24.30
CA VAL A 517 10.12 29.13 -25.39
C VAL A 517 9.38 30.38 -24.90
N PHE A 518 8.67 30.29 -23.78
CA PHE A 518 7.99 31.44 -23.18
C PHE A 518 8.93 32.62 -22.93
N ARG A 519 10.18 32.36 -22.54
CA ARG A 519 11.21 33.40 -22.38
C ARG A 519 11.55 34.08 -23.70
N VAL A 520 11.78 33.33 -24.79
CA VAL A 520 12.14 33.93 -26.09
C VAL A 520 10.94 34.56 -26.81
N THR A 521 9.72 34.13 -26.49
CA THR A 521 8.47 34.73 -27.00
C THR A 521 7.87 35.78 -26.07
N ASN A 522 8.60 36.18 -25.02
CA ASN A 522 8.23 37.22 -24.07
C ASN A 522 6.88 37.01 -23.33
N VAL A 523 6.56 35.76 -23.01
CA VAL A 523 5.44 35.41 -22.12
C VAL A 523 5.89 35.60 -20.68
N LEU A 524 5.39 36.65 -20.03
CA LEU A 524 5.87 37.09 -18.72
C LEU A 524 5.17 36.44 -17.53
N THR A 525 4.02 35.80 -17.74
CA THR A 525 3.20 35.16 -16.69
C THR A 525 2.72 33.80 -17.16
N LEU A 526 2.46 32.89 -16.22
CA LEU A 526 1.87 31.59 -16.50
C LEU A 526 0.42 31.78 -16.97
N PRO A 527 0.05 31.27 -18.16
CA PRO A 527 -1.34 31.18 -18.56
C PRO A 527 -2.15 30.34 -17.58
N SER A 528 -3.40 30.71 -17.33
CA SER A 528 -4.26 30.11 -16.30
C SER A 528 -4.47 28.60 -16.49
N HIS A 529 -4.54 28.12 -17.73
CA HIS A 529 -4.72 26.70 -18.04
C HIS A 529 -3.50 25.82 -17.70
N TYR A 530 -2.33 26.41 -17.44
CA TYR A 530 -1.16 25.70 -16.91
C TYR A 530 -1.11 25.68 -15.38
N ILE A 531 -2.02 26.38 -14.70
CA ILE A 531 -2.09 26.43 -13.23
C ILE A 531 -3.17 25.44 -12.78
N LEU A 532 -2.74 24.23 -12.43
CA LEU A 532 -3.66 23.22 -11.91
C LEU A 532 -4.06 23.53 -10.46
N LYS A 533 -5.37 23.61 -10.19
CA LYS A 533 -5.92 23.89 -8.85
C LYS A 533 -5.29 23.02 -7.76
N ARG A 534 -5.06 21.73 -8.06
CA ARG A 534 -4.45 20.75 -7.14
C ARG A 534 -3.07 21.14 -6.61
N TRP A 535 -2.30 21.95 -7.33
CA TRP A 535 -0.94 22.36 -6.93
C TRP A 535 -0.91 23.72 -6.23
N THR A 536 -2.05 24.38 -6.16
CA THR A 536 -2.16 25.71 -5.56
C THR A 536 -2.31 25.64 -4.05
N ARG A 537 -2.01 26.75 -3.38
CA ARG A 537 -2.27 26.94 -1.93
C ARG A 537 -3.76 26.80 -1.58
N ASN A 538 -4.62 27.01 -2.57
CA ASN A 538 -6.07 26.99 -2.49
C ASN A 538 -6.68 25.66 -2.99
N ALA A 539 -5.89 24.58 -3.06
CA ALA A 539 -6.36 23.28 -3.58
C ALA A 539 -7.60 22.76 -2.84
N LYS A 540 -7.70 23.03 -1.54
CA LYS A 540 -8.82 22.62 -0.67
C LYS A 540 -9.90 23.69 -0.48
N SER A 541 -9.76 24.89 -1.06
CA SER A 541 -10.80 25.91 -0.91
C SER A 541 -11.98 25.63 -1.85
N SER A 542 -13.17 25.61 -1.27
CA SER A 542 -14.44 25.42 -1.95
C SER A 542 -14.86 26.69 -2.70
N VAL A 543 -14.07 27.08 -3.70
CA VAL A 543 -14.60 27.81 -4.84
C VAL A 543 -14.82 26.77 -5.94
N ILE A 544 -16.02 26.17 -5.93
CA ILE A 544 -16.63 25.50 -7.07
C ILE A 544 -18.07 26.00 -7.09
N LEU A 545 -18.42 26.69 -8.18
CA LEU A 545 -19.79 26.81 -8.64
C LEU A 545 -20.28 25.38 -8.92
N GLU A 546 -20.91 24.74 -7.94
CA GLU A 546 -22.02 23.82 -8.15
C GLU A 546 -22.67 23.43 -6.81
N GLU A 547 -23.95 23.74 -6.77
CA GLU A 547 -24.94 23.52 -5.73
C GLU A 547 -25.28 22.02 -5.67
N ARG A 548 -25.04 21.36 -4.52
CA ARG A 548 -25.60 20.06 -4.02
C ARG A 548 -24.58 19.19 -3.26
N ALA A 549 -23.97 19.70 -2.20
CA ALA A 549 -23.27 18.86 -1.23
C ALA A 549 -23.42 19.37 0.22
N SER A 550 -24.58 19.94 0.56
CA SER A 550 -24.78 20.61 1.86
C SER A 550 -24.90 19.68 3.07
N ASP A 551 -25.11 18.36 2.89
CA ASP A 551 -25.38 17.48 4.05
C ASP A 551 -24.12 16.79 4.62
N VAL A 552 -23.05 16.60 3.82
CA VAL A 552 -21.81 15.96 4.30
C VAL A 552 -20.84 16.97 4.95
N LEU A 553 -20.99 18.26 4.62
CA LEU A 553 -20.08 19.31 5.07
C LEU A 553 -20.28 19.69 6.55
N ASN A 554 -21.50 19.53 7.08
CA ASN A 554 -21.83 19.95 8.44
C ASN A 554 -21.15 19.10 9.53
N SER A 555 -20.84 17.82 9.24
CA SER A 555 -20.08 16.94 10.14
C SER A 555 -18.57 17.27 10.18
N TYR A 556 -18.01 17.87 9.12
CA TYR A 556 -16.59 18.24 9.04
C TYR A 556 -16.24 19.51 9.83
N LEU A 557 -17.25 20.35 10.12
CA LEU A 557 -17.10 21.59 10.90
C LEU A 557 -16.91 21.35 12.41
N GLU A 558 -16.87 20.11 12.90
CA GLU A 558 -16.73 19.85 14.34
C GLU A 558 -15.28 19.99 14.85
N SER A 559 -14.26 19.77 14.00
CA SER A 559 -12.86 19.95 14.41
C SER A 559 -12.53 21.42 14.63
N HIS A 560 -12.03 21.74 15.83
CA HIS A 560 -11.56 23.08 16.20
C HIS A 560 -10.59 23.66 15.16
N THR A 561 -9.69 22.84 14.63
CA THR A 561 -8.67 23.25 13.64
C THR A 561 -9.28 23.66 12.31
N VAL A 562 -10.32 22.96 11.85
CA VAL A 562 -11.00 23.28 10.58
C VAL A 562 -11.81 24.56 10.72
N ARG A 563 -12.56 24.72 11.82
CA ARG A 563 -13.31 25.95 12.13
C ARG A 563 -12.37 27.15 12.23
N TYR A 564 -11.27 27.00 12.98
CA TYR A 564 -10.28 28.04 13.15
C TYR A 564 -9.63 28.44 11.82
N ASN A 565 -9.18 27.48 11.01
CA ASN A 565 -8.53 27.78 9.72
C ASN A 565 -9.48 28.41 8.71
N THR A 566 -10.74 27.97 8.67
CA THR A 566 -11.77 28.54 7.78
C THR A 566 -12.10 29.98 8.20
N LEU A 567 -12.35 30.21 9.49
CA LEU A 567 -12.60 31.56 10.03
C LEU A 567 -11.40 32.48 9.82
N ARG A 568 -10.19 31.96 10.02
CA ARG A 568 -8.95 32.71 9.79
C ARG A 568 -8.83 33.12 8.32
N HIS A 569 -9.10 32.21 7.38
CA HIS A 569 -9.04 32.52 5.95
C HIS A 569 -10.04 33.61 5.55
N GLU A 570 -11.30 33.49 5.98
CA GLU A 570 -12.32 34.50 5.69
C GLU A 570 -11.99 35.83 6.36
N ALA A 571 -11.46 35.82 7.59
CA ALA A 571 -11.00 37.02 8.26
C ALA A 571 -9.83 37.70 7.53
N PHE A 572 -8.89 36.93 6.97
CA PHE A 572 -7.79 37.49 6.17
C PHE A 572 -8.30 38.15 4.89
N LYS A 573 -9.19 37.49 4.15
CA LYS A 573 -9.82 38.07 2.95
C LYS A 573 -10.60 39.34 3.28
N PHE A 574 -11.35 39.31 4.38
CA PHE A 574 -12.12 40.45 4.86
C PHE A 574 -11.23 41.63 5.28
N ALA A 575 -10.09 41.35 5.93
CA ALA A 575 -9.11 42.37 6.31
C ALA A 575 -8.40 42.97 5.08
N ASP A 576 -8.05 42.15 4.09
CA ASP A 576 -7.41 42.58 2.85
C ASP A 576 -8.34 43.49 2.01
N GLU A 577 -9.63 43.13 1.92
CA GLU A 577 -10.64 43.97 1.27
C GLU A 577 -10.94 45.25 2.07
N GLY A 578 -11.02 45.13 3.40
CA GLY A 578 -11.27 46.24 4.31
C GLY A 578 -10.16 47.29 4.29
N ALA A 579 -8.90 46.90 4.10
CA ALA A 579 -7.74 47.80 4.15
C ALA A 579 -7.56 48.69 2.90
N LYS A 580 -8.36 48.51 1.84
CA LYS A 580 -8.18 49.20 0.54
C LYS A 580 -8.52 50.68 0.59
N SER A 581 -9.45 51.11 1.44
CA SER A 581 -9.78 52.52 1.65
C SER A 581 -10.21 52.77 3.10
N ILE A 582 -10.22 54.04 3.51
CA ILE A 582 -10.68 54.42 4.85
C ILE A 582 -12.16 54.09 5.07
N ASP A 583 -12.98 54.18 4.02
CA ASP A 583 -14.42 53.89 4.08
C ASP A 583 -14.67 52.39 4.24
N THR A 584 -13.96 51.55 3.46
CA THR A 584 -14.03 50.08 3.60
C THR A 584 -13.45 49.62 4.94
N TYR A 585 -12.43 50.31 5.45
CA TYR A 585 -11.84 50.02 6.75
C TYR A 585 -12.84 50.26 7.88
N ASN A 586 -13.55 51.40 7.85
CA ASN A 586 -14.56 51.72 8.86
C ASN A 586 -15.73 50.73 8.84
N VAL A 587 -16.20 50.34 7.64
CA VAL A 587 -17.25 49.32 7.48
C VAL A 587 -16.78 47.95 7.97
N ALA A 588 -15.56 47.55 7.63
CA ALA A 588 -14.97 46.30 8.08
C ALA A 588 -14.83 46.26 9.61
N MET A 589 -14.32 47.35 10.20
CA MET A 589 -14.11 47.45 11.64
C MET A 589 -15.43 47.43 12.42
N SER A 590 -16.45 48.13 11.95
CA SER A 590 -17.79 48.11 12.55
C SER A 590 -18.41 46.70 12.51
N SER A 591 -18.29 46.03 11.36
CA SER A 591 -18.79 44.66 11.16
C SER A 591 -18.06 43.65 12.06
N LEU A 592 -16.73 43.79 12.24
CA LEU A 592 -15.95 42.94 13.13
C LEU A 592 -16.34 43.13 14.59
N GLN A 593 -16.59 44.36 15.03
CA GLN A 593 -17.08 44.65 16.39
C GLN A 593 -18.47 44.05 16.64
N GLU A 594 -19.36 44.09 15.65
CA GLU A 594 -20.68 43.46 15.75
C GLU A 594 -20.58 41.92 15.78
N ALA A 595 -19.76 41.34 14.91
CA ALA A 595 -19.49 39.90 14.87
C ALA A 595 -18.89 39.42 16.20
N ALA A 596 -17.92 40.14 16.77
CA ALA A 596 -17.32 39.82 18.06
C ALA A 596 -18.35 39.80 19.19
N LYS A 597 -19.29 40.76 19.20
CA LYS A 597 -20.40 40.79 20.17
C LYS A 597 -21.33 39.57 20.02
N LYS A 598 -21.67 39.20 18.78
CA LYS A 598 -22.53 38.03 18.50
C LYS A 598 -21.87 36.72 18.91
N VAL A 599 -20.58 36.54 18.63
CA VAL A 599 -19.81 35.36 19.03
C VAL A 599 -19.70 35.26 20.56
N ALA A 600 -19.43 36.38 21.25
CA ALA A 600 -19.38 36.42 22.70
C ALA A 600 -20.75 36.12 23.35
N LEU A 601 -21.85 36.49 22.71
CA LEU A 601 -23.21 36.14 23.15
C LEU A 601 -23.49 34.64 22.98
N ALA A 602 -23.14 34.07 21.82
CA ALA A 602 -23.29 32.65 21.54
C ALA A 602 -22.49 31.77 22.52
N ALA A 603 -21.23 32.14 22.80
CA ALA A 603 -20.37 31.44 23.75
C ALA A 603 -20.92 31.43 25.19
N LYS A 604 -21.69 32.46 25.59
CA LYS A 604 -22.37 32.50 26.91
C LYS A 604 -23.63 31.62 26.96
N THR A 605 -24.19 31.26 25.81
CA THR A 605 -25.44 30.50 25.70
C THR A 605 -25.16 28.99 25.73
N GLU A 606 -24.02 28.54 25.21
CA GLU A 606 -23.59 27.13 25.23
C GLU A 606 -23.24 26.61 26.64
N GLY A 607 -22.88 27.48 27.60
CA GLY A 607 -22.52 27.09 28.96
C GLY A 607 -23.69 26.82 29.92
N ARG A 608 -24.94 26.76 29.44
CA ARG A 608 -26.15 26.74 30.31
C ARG A 608 -27.05 25.51 30.18
N PHE A 609 -26.67 24.49 29.43
CA PHE A 609 -27.42 23.23 29.34
C PHE A 609 -26.58 22.06 29.83
N ASP A 610 -26.71 21.74 31.13
CA ASP A 610 -26.55 20.38 31.64
C ASP A 610 -27.66 20.07 32.66
N MET A 611 -28.38 18.98 32.36
CA MET A 611 -29.27 18.14 33.18
C MET A 611 -30.48 18.74 33.91
N VAL A 612 -31.70 18.52 33.37
CA VAL A 612 -32.85 17.94 34.12
C VAL A 612 -33.73 17.11 33.17
N ASN A 613 -33.93 15.84 33.53
CA ASN A 613 -34.99 14.97 33.04
C ASN A 613 -36.37 15.46 33.53
N GLY A 614 -37.38 15.45 32.66
CA GLY A 614 -38.74 15.14 33.08
C GLY A 614 -39.80 16.24 32.91
N HIS A 615 -40.76 15.89 32.05
CA HIS A 615 -42.20 16.16 32.14
C HIS A 615 -42.79 17.50 31.67
N PHE A 616 -43.83 17.29 30.87
CA PHE A 616 -44.81 18.16 30.23
C PHE A 616 -45.44 19.25 31.12
N ARG A 617 -45.74 20.39 30.46
CA ARG A 617 -47.05 21.09 30.41
C ARG A 617 -47.12 22.52 30.97
N GLY A 618 -47.39 23.48 30.07
CA GLY A 618 -48.54 24.38 30.20
C GLY A 618 -48.36 25.79 30.78
N GLN A 619 -48.77 26.75 29.94
CA GLN A 619 -49.44 28.04 30.25
C GLN A 619 -48.65 29.31 30.63
N SER A 620 -48.80 30.27 29.70
CA SER A 620 -48.95 31.72 29.79
C SER A 620 -49.48 32.31 31.11
N THR A 621 -48.96 33.48 31.53
CA THR A 621 -49.59 34.84 31.47
C THR A 621 -48.83 35.86 32.35
N SER A 622 -48.78 37.13 31.89
CA SER A 622 -48.89 38.44 32.61
C SER A 622 -48.23 38.63 33.99
N ASP A 623 -47.72 39.77 34.44
CA ASP A 623 -48.00 41.19 34.17
C ASP A 623 -46.91 42.02 34.89
N GLY A 624 -46.78 43.30 34.53
CA GLY A 624 -45.84 44.23 35.15
C GLY A 624 -46.37 44.93 36.41
N SER A 625 -45.44 45.57 37.15
CA SER A 625 -45.55 46.80 37.99
C SER A 625 -44.43 46.77 39.05
N ARG A 626 -43.42 47.65 39.12
CA ARG A 626 -43.33 49.13 39.23
C ARG A 626 -43.22 49.64 40.70
N ALA A 627 -42.06 50.26 40.97
CA ALA A 627 -41.71 51.27 41.99
C ALA A 627 -41.45 50.77 43.46
N TYR A 628 -40.61 51.36 44.32
CA TYR A 628 -40.07 52.72 44.50
C TYR A 628 -38.65 52.71 45.14
N TYR A 629 -37.98 53.86 45.05
CA TYR A 629 -36.66 54.29 45.57
C TYR A 629 -36.35 54.03 47.06
N THR A 630 -35.09 53.68 47.38
CA THR A 630 -34.19 54.48 48.25
C THR A 630 -32.72 54.02 48.24
N SER A 631 -31.83 54.96 47.85
CA SER A 631 -30.49 55.29 48.40
C SER A 631 -29.48 54.22 48.84
N GLY A 632 -28.25 54.35 48.32
CA GLY A 632 -27.03 53.86 48.96
C GLY A 632 -25.92 53.53 47.96
N GLU A 633 -24.83 54.28 47.99
CA GLU A 633 -23.62 54.10 47.19
C GLU A 633 -23.05 52.67 47.30
N HIS A 634 -22.65 52.07 46.18
CA HIS A 634 -21.34 51.42 46.02
C HIS A 634 -21.13 50.98 44.57
N GLN A 635 -20.05 51.51 44.00
CA GLN A 635 -19.44 51.11 42.75
C GLN A 635 -18.88 49.68 42.90
N GLY A 636 -19.32 48.74 42.07
CA GLY A 636 -18.93 47.33 42.13
C GLY A 636 -18.89 46.68 40.75
N SER A 637 -17.91 47.08 39.96
CA SER A 637 -17.40 46.32 38.81
C SER A 637 -16.41 45.26 39.30
N LEU A 638 -16.22 44.22 38.47
CA LEU A 638 -15.21 43.15 38.51
C LEU A 638 -15.64 41.91 39.30
N GLY A 639 -15.61 40.72 38.70
CA GLY A 639 -14.44 40.21 37.98
C GLY A 639 -13.59 39.50 39.01
N GLN A 640 -13.41 38.19 38.87
CA GLN A 640 -12.55 37.40 39.74
C GLN A 640 -11.10 37.89 39.55
N ASN A 641 -10.70 38.88 40.33
CA ASN A 641 -9.32 39.30 40.48
C ASN A 641 -8.64 38.24 41.36
N LEU A 642 -7.73 37.47 40.77
CA LEU A 642 -6.74 36.69 41.52
C LEU A 642 -5.89 37.67 42.34
N SER A 643 -5.56 37.30 43.58
CA SER A 643 -4.67 38.11 44.43
C SER A 643 -3.29 38.27 43.76
N GLU A 644 -2.63 39.41 43.96
CA GLU A 644 -1.26 39.66 43.48
C GLU A 644 -0.29 38.55 43.96
N ASP A 645 -0.49 38.07 45.19
CA ASP A 645 0.23 36.93 45.77
C ASP A 645 -0.02 35.59 45.05
N ASP A 646 -1.21 35.40 44.46
CA ASP A 646 -1.57 34.18 43.72
C ASP A 646 -0.97 34.19 42.31
N MET A 647 -0.89 35.36 41.67
CA MET A 647 -0.22 35.54 40.39
C MET A 647 1.29 35.34 40.52
N ASP A 648 1.89 35.91 41.56
CA ASP A 648 3.32 35.73 41.86
C ASP A 648 3.66 34.27 42.21
N ARG A 649 2.76 33.56 42.91
CA ARG A 649 2.91 32.12 43.14
C ARG A 649 2.88 31.33 41.84
N LYS A 650 1.97 31.65 40.92
CA LYS A 650 1.86 30.98 39.62
C LYS A 650 3.06 31.26 38.72
N ILE A 651 3.60 32.47 38.74
CA ILE A 651 4.81 32.85 38.01
C ILE A 651 6.01 32.04 38.52
N ARG A 652 6.16 31.88 39.85
CA ARG A 652 7.23 31.05 40.43
C ARG A 652 7.11 29.58 40.03
N GLU A 653 5.91 29.00 40.12
CA GLU A 653 5.65 27.62 39.69
C GLU A 653 6.01 27.39 38.21
N LEU A 654 5.54 28.27 37.32
CA LEU A 654 5.84 28.15 35.88
C LEU A 654 7.32 28.37 35.56
N THR A 655 8.01 29.21 36.34
CA THR A 655 9.45 29.43 36.19
C THR A 655 10.24 28.19 36.62
N GLU A 656 9.83 27.50 37.69
CA GLU A 656 10.44 26.23 38.12
C GLU A 656 10.17 25.09 37.12
N GLU A 657 8.95 25.00 36.58
CA GLU A 657 8.63 24.04 35.52
C GLU A 657 9.45 24.28 34.25
N LEU A 658 9.62 25.55 33.85
CA LEU A 658 10.44 25.93 32.70
C LEU A 658 11.91 25.58 32.92
N ASN A 659 12.44 25.82 34.13
CA ASN A 659 13.82 25.45 34.48
C ASN A 659 14.01 23.93 34.52
N CYS A 660 13.04 23.18 35.02
CA CYS A 660 13.05 21.72 34.99
C CYS A 660 13.03 21.18 33.55
N ALA A 661 12.21 21.77 32.68
CA ALA A 661 12.14 21.41 31.26
C ALA A 661 13.45 21.73 30.52
N ASN A 662 14.05 22.90 30.77
CA ASN A 662 15.34 23.27 30.21
C ASN A 662 16.46 22.32 30.66
N GLY A 663 16.48 21.92 31.94
CA GLY A 663 17.43 20.92 32.44
C GLY A 663 17.31 19.57 31.72
N LYS A 664 16.09 19.11 31.43
CA LYS A 664 15.86 17.88 30.64
C LYS A 664 16.34 18.04 29.20
N CYS A 665 16.10 19.20 28.58
CA CYS A 665 16.57 19.51 27.23
C CYS A 665 18.11 19.50 27.12
N GLU A 666 18.83 20.02 28.11
CA GLU A 666 20.30 19.97 28.14
C GLU A 666 20.82 18.53 28.24
N VAL A 667 20.19 17.69 29.07
CA VAL A 667 20.54 16.26 29.15
C VAL A 667 20.29 15.54 27.82
N TYR A 668 19.16 15.81 27.15
CA TYR A 668 18.91 15.24 25.82
C TYR A 668 19.91 15.73 24.77
N ARG A 669 20.33 17.00 24.85
CA ARG A 669 21.33 17.58 23.95
C ARG A 669 22.71 16.94 24.16
N ALA A 670 23.12 16.73 25.41
CA ALA A 670 24.36 16.03 25.75
C ALA A 670 24.34 14.56 25.27
N ASN A 671 23.23 13.84 25.47
CA ASN A 671 23.07 12.46 24.99
C ASN A 671 23.14 12.38 23.47
N LEU A 672 22.50 13.31 22.76
CA LEU A 672 22.54 13.36 21.30
C LEU A 672 23.96 13.62 20.79
N LEU A 673 24.70 14.53 21.43
CA LEU A 673 26.11 14.79 21.08
C LEU A 673 27.00 13.56 21.30
N SER A 674 26.78 12.80 22.37
CA SER A 674 27.49 11.53 22.60
C SER A 674 27.22 10.53 21.49
N VAL A 675 25.95 10.31 21.12
CA VAL A 675 25.57 9.38 20.04
C VAL A 675 26.17 9.81 18.71
N LEU A 676 26.17 11.10 18.40
CA LEU A 676 26.78 11.62 17.18
C LEU A 676 28.29 11.40 17.14
N LYS A 677 28.97 11.52 18.29
CA LYS A 677 30.39 11.23 18.42
C LYS A 677 30.67 9.73 18.19
N ASP A 678 29.87 8.85 18.79
CA ASP A 678 30.00 7.39 18.60
C ASP A 678 29.79 6.99 17.13
N ILE A 679 28.85 7.63 16.45
CA ILE A 679 28.60 7.41 15.02
C ILE A 679 29.82 7.84 14.18
N ASP A 680 30.42 8.99 14.48
CA ASP A 680 31.59 9.46 13.72
C ASP A 680 32.83 8.59 13.98
N GLU A 681 33.05 8.16 15.23
CA GLU A 681 34.12 7.19 15.56
C GLU A 681 33.91 5.86 14.83
N HIS A 682 32.68 5.34 14.80
CA HIS A 682 32.39 4.09 14.10
C HIS A 682 32.55 4.22 12.58
N LYS A 683 32.19 5.38 12.01
CA LYS A 683 32.44 5.72 10.60
C LYS A 683 33.95 5.76 10.29
N GLN A 684 34.76 6.36 11.14
CA GLN A 684 36.21 6.39 10.98
C GLN A 684 36.81 4.97 11.03
N GLN A 685 36.38 4.15 11.98
CA GLN A 685 36.81 2.74 12.07
C GLN A 685 36.43 1.93 10.82
N LEU A 686 35.22 2.13 10.28
CA LEU A 686 34.79 1.48 9.03
C LEU A 686 35.64 1.94 7.84
N SER A 687 35.96 3.23 7.77
CA SER A 687 36.84 3.77 6.71
C SER A 687 38.23 3.13 6.74
N VAL A 688 38.82 2.97 7.93
CA VAL A 688 40.11 2.29 8.10
C VAL A 688 40.01 0.81 7.71
N LYS A 689 38.94 0.10 8.11
CA LYS A 689 38.73 -1.30 7.70
C LYS A 689 38.61 -1.45 6.19
N VAL A 690 37.88 -0.55 5.53
CA VAL A 690 37.74 -0.55 4.07
C VAL A 690 39.07 -0.27 3.37
N GLN A 691 39.88 0.67 3.90
CA GLN A 691 41.23 0.90 3.38
C GLN A 691 42.15 -0.30 3.57
N ASN A 692 42.10 -0.98 4.72
CA ASN A 692 42.89 -2.18 4.98
C ASN A 692 42.49 -3.35 4.06
N VAL A 693 41.19 -3.55 3.81
CA VAL A 693 40.72 -4.53 2.82
C VAL A 693 41.23 -4.17 1.42
N LYS A 694 41.18 -2.88 1.05
CA LYS A 694 41.69 -2.41 -0.24
C LYS A 694 43.20 -2.61 -0.41
N LEU A 695 43.98 -2.48 0.65
CA LEU A 695 45.42 -2.75 0.67
C LEU A 695 45.69 -4.26 0.59
N SER A 696 45.00 -5.07 1.39
CA SER A 696 45.06 -6.55 1.33
C SER A 696 44.73 -7.10 -0.06
N MET A 697 43.76 -6.50 -0.77
CA MET A 697 43.44 -6.89 -2.14
C MET A 697 44.49 -6.45 -3.16
N LYS A 698 45.30 -5.43 -2.87
CA LYS A 698 46.42 -5.00 -3.73
C LYS A 698 47.66 -5.88 -3.57
N ASP A 699 47.90 -6.39 -2.36
CA ASP A 699 49.03 -7.30 -2.10
C ASP A 699 48.75 -8.75 -2.57
N SER A 700 47.53 -9.01 -3.07
CA SER A 700 47.09 -10.31 -3.58
C SER A 700 47.10 -10.41 -5.12
N PHE A 701 47.72 -9.44 -5.82
CA PHE A 701 47.88 -9.43 -7.28
C PHE A 701 49.35 -9.32 -7.69
#